data_AF-A0AAD8IAJ8-F1
#
_entry.id   AF-A0AAD8IAJ8-F1
#
_cell.length_a   1.000
_cell.length_b   1.000
_cell.length_c   1.000
_cell.angle_alpha   90.00
_cell.angle_beta   90.00
_cell.angle_gamma   90.00
#
_symmetry.space_group_name_H-M   'P 1'
#
loop_
_entity.id
_entity.type
_entity.pdbx_description
1 polymer ?
#
loop_
_entity_poly.entity_id
_entity_poly.type
_entity_poly.pdbx_seq_one_letter_code
_entity_poly.pdbx_strand_id
1 'polypeptide(L)'
;MTLLDEEMLLQACKHNVDRWTPDVVPYIGHVLLQQDTACAKTEDGLTNIRAARKDDMYALGFLGWRHVTSVIGSCLQVMLLDFSFMSWLSPTAQGISSVRTAELTVNSEVMASSAATKKATPLVVAGADTIAGDQIQLSTRTSLASALIRPVDSISQPSSTSTSTKGIASLFRAQTRHPLEPLAAAEISVAVATVRAAGATPEVRDSMRFVEVALVEPDKHVVALADAYFFPPFQPSLLPRTKGGPVLPTKLPPRQARLVVYNKKSNETSIWIVELLEVHAVTRGGHHRGKVISSKVVPDVQPPMDAMEYAECEAVVKEFPPFQEAMKRRGIEDMDLVMVDPWCVGYHSEADAPNRRLAKPLIFCRTESDCTLENGYARPVEGIHVLVDMQNMIVVEFVDRKLIPLPPADPLRNYAAAESRGGVDRSDVKPLNIIQPEGPSFRVDGHFVEWQKWNFRIGFTPREGLVIYSVAYVDGSRGRRPVAHRLSFVEMVVPYGDPNDPHYRKNAFDAGEDGLGKNAHSLKKGCDCVGFIKYFDAHFTNFTGGIETIENCVCLHEEDHGILWKHQDWRTGLAEVRRSRRLTVSFTCTVANYEYGFFWHFYQDGKIEAEVKLTGILSLGALQPGEVRKYGTTIAPGLYAPVHQHFFVARLDMAVDCKPGEAHNQVVEVNVIVEEPGENNVHNNAFYAEEKLLKSEEAAMRDCNSLSARHWVIRNTRTVNRTGQLTGYKLLPGSNCLPLAGAEAKFLRRAAFLKHNLWVTPYSRDEMFPGGEFPNQNPRVGEGLATWVKQNRSLEETDVVLWYVFGVTHVPRLEDWPVMPVDRIGFMLLPHGFFNRSPAVDVPPASSSDSDLKDDVLVAKACHDGLIAKL
;
A
#
# COMPACT_ATOMS: atom_id res chain seq x y z
N MET A 1 -2.79 -29.01 -48.40
CA MET A 1 -1.77 -30.06 -48.65
C MET A 1 -2.26 -31.34 -48.00
N THR A 2 -2.11 -32.46 -48.69
CA THR A 2 -2.66 -33.78 -48.34
C THR A 2 -1.65 -34.66 -47.63
N LEU A 3 -2.15 -35.61 -46.83
CA LEU A 3 -1.62 -36.96 -46.62
C LEU A 3 -0.09 -37.09 -46.48
N LEU A 4 0.41 -37.04 -45.24
CA LEU A 4 1.71 -37.59 -44.81
C LEU A 4 1.74 -37.60 -43.27
N ASP A 5 1.22 -38.66 -42.63
CA ASP A 5 1.63 -39.03 -41.24
C ASP A 5 1.19 -40.42 -40.70
N GLU A 6 0.50 -41.26 -41.48
CA GLU A 6 0.08 -42.59 -40.98
C GLU A 6 1.21 -43.65 -40.93
N GLU A 7 2.33 -43.46 -41.65
CA GLU A 7 3.46 -44.42 -41.63
C GLU A 7 4.45 -44.19 -40.47
N MET A 8 4.54 -43.00 -39.87
CA MET A 8 5.45 -42.76 -38.74
C MET A 8 4.94 -43.38 -37.42
N LEU A 9 3.62 -43.49 -37.24
CA LEU A 9 3.01 -44.04 -36.02
C LEU A 9 3.16 -45.57 -35.92
N LEU A 10 3.16 -46.32 -37.03
CA LEU A 10 3.33 -47.78 -36.99
C LEU A 10 4.78 -48.24 -36.71
N GLN A 11 5.78 -47.38 -36.97
CA GLN A 11 7.19 -47.71 -36.74
C GLN A 11 7.57 -47.64 -35.25
N ALA A 12 6.93 -46.75 -34.48
CA ALA A 12 7.22 -46.51 -33.06
C ALA A 12 6.77 -47.67 -32.12
N CYS A 13 5.74 -48.42 -32.50
CA CYS A 13 5.19 -49.50 -31.67
C CYS A 13 5.96 -50.84 -31.74
N LYS A 14 7.15 -50.89 -32.38
CA LYS A 14 7.91 -52.14 -32.59
C LYS A 14 9.29 -52.22 -31.92
N HIS A 15 9.62 -51.32 -31.00
CA HIS A 15 10.85 -51.38 -30.19
C HIS A 15 10.58 -51.06 -28.71
N ASN A 16 10.09 -52.05 -27.95
CA ASN A 16 10.35 -52.27 -26.51
C ASN A 16 9.59 -53.49 -25.94
N VAL A 17 9.54 -54.59 -26.70
CA VAL A 17 9.10 -55.90 -26.17
C VAL A 17 10.34 -56.67 -25.76
N ASP A 18 10.87 -56.38 -24.56
CA ASP A 18 11.81 -57.24 -23.80
C ASP A 18 12.19 -56.58 -22.44
N ARG A 19 11.21 -56.36 -21.55
CA ARG A 19 11.48 -55.97 -20.13
C ARG A 19 10.29 -56.03 -19.16
N TRP A 20 9.41 -57.03 -19.27
CA TRP A 20 8.30 -57.23 -18.31
C TRP A 20 8.25 -58.67 -17.80
N THR A 21 8.18 -58.83 -16.47
CA THR A 21 8.02 -60.12 -15.78
C THR A 21 6.54 -60.55 -15.73
N PRO A 22 6.22 -61.84 -15.49
CA PRO A 22 4.92 -62.41 -15.88
C PRO A 22 3.67 -61.99 -15.08
N ASP A 23 3.79 -61.23 -13.99
CA ASP A 23 2.72 -61.11 -12.97
C ASP A 23 1.66 -60.01 -13.23
N VAL A 24 1.64 -59.38 -14.41
CA VAL A 24 0.72 -58.24 -14.74
C VAL A 24 -0.31 -58.57 -15.84
N VAL A 25 -0.31 -59.80 -16.36
CA VAL A 25 -1.16 -60.20 -17.50
C VAL A 25 -2.68 -60.31 -17.22
N PRO A 26 -3.20 -60.60 -16.00
CA PRO A 26 -4.65 -60.79 -15.81
C PRO A 26 -5.55 -59.53 -15.86
N TYR A 27 -5.01 -58.32 -15.66
CA TYR A 27 -5.85 -57.15 -15.34
C TYR A 27 -6.34 -56.31 -16.54
N ILE A 28 -5.83 -56.56 -17.75
CA ILE A 28 -6.18 -55.79 -18.96
C ILE A 28 -7.39 -56.41 -19.72
N GLY A 29 -7.72 -57.67 -19.46
CA GLY A 29 -8.76 -58.41 -20.18
C GLY A 29 -10.22 -58.01 -19.88
N HIS A 30 -10.48 -57.17 -18.87
CA HIS A 30 -11.84 -56.97 -18.34
C HIS A 30 -12.49 -55.61 -18.65
N VAL A 31 -11.77 -54.68 -19.30
CA VAL A 31 -12.25 -53.32 -19.61
C VAL A 31 -12.63 -53.12 -21.08
N LEU A 32 -12.11 -53.95 -21.99
CA LEU A 32 -12.31 -53.81 -23.45
C LEU A 32 -13.53 -54.56 -24.03
N LEU A 33 -14.49 -54.96 -23.19
CA LEU A 33 -15.67 -55.76 -23.61
C LEU A 33 -17.03 -55.15 -23.21
N GLN A 34 -17.07 -53.83 -22.94
CA GLN A 34 -18.32 -53.13 -22.56
C GLN A 34 -18.61 -51.80 -23.31
N GLN A 35 -17.85 -51.43 -24.35
CA GLN A 35 -18.08 -50.18 -25.10
C GLN A 35 -18.80 -50.32 -26.46
N ASP A 36 -18.93 -51.53 -27.02
CA ASP A 36 -19.46 -51.74 -28.39
C ASP A 36 -21.00 -51.90 -28.52
N THR A 37 -21.79 -51.55 -27.49
CA THR A 37 -23.26 -51.73 -27.50
C THR A 37 -24.07 -50.47 -27.18
N ALA A 38 -23.55 -49.28 -27.47
CA ALA A 38 -24.27 -48.01 -27.23
C ALA A 38 -24.19 -46.96 -28.36
N CYS A 39 -23.86 -47.36 -29.60
CA CYS A 39 -23.84 -46.44 -30.75
C CYS A 39 -24.50 -47.05 -32.00
N ALA A 40 -25.81 -47.29 -31.94
CA ALA A 40 -26.64 -47.58 -33.11
C ALA A 40 -28.12 -47.27 -32.82
N LYS A 41 -28.80 -46.58 -33.76
CA LYS A 41 -30.20 -46.06 -33.70
C LYS A 41 -30.31 -44.82 -32.78
N THR A 42 -30.96 -43.71 -33.15
CA THR A 42 -31.95 -43.44 -34.23
C THR A 42 -31.78 -42.05 -34.85
N GLU A 43 -31.89 -41.95 -36.18
CA GLU A 43 -32.41 -40.75 -36.85
C GLU A 43 -33.94 -40.87 -36.98
N ASP A 44 -34.68 -39.75 -36.82
CA ASP A 44 -35.95 -39.36 -37.49
C ASP A 44 -36.91 -38.51 -36.61
N GLY A 45 -37.62 -37.58 -37.23
CA GLY A 45 -39.06 -37.39 -36.94
C GLY A 45 -39.55 -36.27 -35.98
N LEU A 46 -39.56 -35.03 -36.48
CA LEU A 46 -40.59 -33.96 -36.30
C LEU A 46 -41.77 -34.11 -35.29
N THR A 47 -42.00 -33.00 -34.57
CA THR A 47 -43.29 -32.37 -34.14
C THR A 47 -44.15 -32.86 -32.93
N ASN A 48 -44.61 -31.83 -32.19
CA ASN A 48 -45.91 -31.66 -31.49
C ASN A 48 -46.10 -31.89 -29.96
N ILE A 49 -46.34 -30.75 -29.28
CA ILE A 49 -47.39 -30.45 -28.28
C ILE A 49 -47.24 -30.88 -26.79
N ARG A 50 -47.20 -29.82 -25.96
CA ARG A 50 -47.72 -29.65 -24.57
C ARG A 50 -48.37 -30.86 -23.87
N ALA A 51 -47.97 -31.14 -22.62
CA ALA A 51 -48.65 -30.65 -21.39
C ALA A 51 -48.30 -31.49 -20.12
N ALA A 52 -48.26 -30.81 -18.95
CA ALA A 52 -48.28 -31.40 -17.59
C ALA A 52 -47.07 -32.31 -17.19
N ARG A 53 -46.66 -32.44 -15.91
CA ARG A 53 -47.08 -31.82 -14.64
C ARG A 53 -45.87 -31.74 -13.69
N LYS A 54 -46.05 -31.08 -12.54
CA LYS A 54 -45.08 -31.08 -11.43
C LYS A 54 -45.02 -32.45 -10.71
N ASP A 55 -43.97 -32.57 -9.90
CA ASP A 55 -43.67 -33.59 -8.88
C ASP A 55 -42.84 -34.80 -9.37
N ASP A 56 -41.99 -35.31 -8.47
CA ASP A 56 -40.95 -36.36 -8.65
C ASP A 56 -39.65 -35.99 -9.41
N MET A 57 -38.85 -35.07 -8.84
CA MET A 57 -37.39 -35.00 -9.11
C MET A 57 -36.56 -34.59 -7.87
N TYR A 58 -36.51 -35.46 -6.84
CA TYR A 58 -35.56 -35.34 -5.73
C TYR A 58 -34.90 -36.69 -5.36
N ALA A 59 -34.47 -37.46 -6.37
CA ALA A 59 -33.69 -38.69 -6.15
C ALA A 59 -32.85 -39.13 -7.37
N LEU A 60 -32.11 -38.22 -8.03
CA LEU A 60 -31.03 -38.55 -9.00
C LEU A 60 -30.28 -37.28 -9.41
N GLY A 61 -29.37 -36.79 -8.54
CA GLY A 61 -28.70 -35.50 -8.75
C GLY A 61 -27.35 -35.34 -8.04
N PHE A 62 -26.68 -36.45 -7.68
CA PHE A 62 -25.45 -36.40 -6.86
C PHE A 62 -24.39 -37.47 -7.24
N LEU A 63 -24.28 -37.83 -8.52
CA LEU A 63 -23.15 -38.64 -9.04
C LEU A 63 -22.50 -38.12 -10.34
N GLY A 64 -23.08 -37.13 -11.02
CA GLY A 64 -22.62 -36.68 -12.36
C GLY A 64 -21.43 -35.71 -12.40
N TRP A 65 -20.81 -35.36 -11.28
CA TRP A 65 -19.83 -34.24 -11.19
C TRP A 65 -18.42 -34.62 -10.68
N ARG A 66 -18.11 -35.91 -10.54
CA ARG A 66 -16.77 -36.39 -10.10
C ARG A 66 -15.89 -37.00 -11.21
N HIS A 67 -16.34 -37.06 -12.47
CA HIS A 67 -15.56 -37.66 -13.56
C HIS A 67 -15.07 -36.69 -14.65
N VAL A 68 -15.67 -35.50 -14.79
CA VAL A 68 -15.21 -34.52 -15.80
C VAL A 68 -13.89 -33.85 -15.40
N THR A 69 -13.66 -33.62 -14.11
CA THR A 69 -12.42 -33.00 -13.59
C THR A 69 -11.21 -33.92 -13.61
N SER A 70 -11.38 -35.25 -13.65
CA SER A 70 -10.26 -36.20 -13.67
C SER A 70 -9.62 -36.38 -15.04
N VAL A 71 -10.37 -36.16 -16.13
CA VAL A 71 -9.87 -36.40 -17.50
C VAL A 71 -9.13 -35.18 -18.06
N ILE A 72 -9.60 -33.96 -17.73
CA ILE A 72 -8.97 -32.70 -18.17
C ILE A 72 -7.57 -32.53 -17.53
N GLY A 73 -7.38 -32.99 -16.29
CA GLY A 73 -6.09 -32.93 -15.60
C GLY A 73 -4.98 -33.77 -16.26
N SER A 74 -5.32 -34.94 -16.80
CA SER A 74 -4.33 -35.87 -17.37
C SER A 74 -3.86 -35.47 -18.77
N CYS A 75 -4.67 -34.76 -19.57
CA CYS A 75 -4.26 -34.32 -20.90
C CYS A 75 -3.28 -33.14 -20.87
N LEU A 76 -3.34 -32.27 -19.85
CA LEU A 76 -2.43 -31.11 -19.74
C LEU A 76 -0.98 -31.52 -19.40
N GLN A 77 -0.80 -32.67 -18.76
CA GLN A 77 0.50 -33.11 -18.24
C GLN A 77 1.38 -33.83 -19.29
N VAL A 78 0.84 -34.11 -20.48
CA VAL A 78 1.57 -34.75 -21.60
C VAL A 78 2.10 -33.71 -22.61
N MET A 79 1.52 -32.51 -22.71
CA MET A 79 1.99 -31.47 -23.64
C MET A 79 3.16 -30.61 -23.12
N LEU A 80 3.60 -30.79 -21.87
CA LEU A 80 4.61 -29.93 -21.22
C LEU A 80 6.01 -30.57 -21.10
N LEU A 81 6.24 -31.75 -21.70
CA LEU A 81 7.52 -32.47 -21.60
C LEU A 81 8.41 -32.44 -22.86
N ASP A 82 7.92 -31.94 -24.00
CA ASP A 82 8.66 -31.94 -25.29
C ASP A 82 9.26 -30.58 -25.71
N PHE A 83 9.37 -29.61 -24.81
CA PHE A 83 10.04 -28.32 -25.06
C PHE A 83 11.22 -28.07 -24.09
N SER A 84 12.24 -28.94 -24.13
CA SER A 84 13.54 -28.69 -23.47
C SER A 84 14.70 -29.48 -24.09
N PHE A 85 14.88 -29.40 -25.42
CA PHE A 85 16.16 -29.76 -26.06
C PHE A 85 16.48 -28.81 -27.22
N MET A 86 17.79 -28.52 -27.38
CA MET A 86 18.44 -27.68 -28.40
C MET A 86 18.53 -26.16 -28.15
N SER A 87 19.64 -25.75 -27.52
CA SER A 87 20.24 -24.42 -27.72
C SER A 87 21.78 -24.49 -27.68
N TRP A 88 22.42 -24.61 -28.84
CA TRP A 88 23.85 -24.34 -29.02
C TRP A 88 24.08 -23.63 -30.36
N LEU A 89 25.05 -22.72 -30.37
CA LEU A 89 25.56 -21.89 -31.47
C LEU A 89 24.80 -20.61 -31.85
N SER A 90 25.60 -19.55 -31.85
CA SER A 90 25.49 -18.21 -32.45
C SER A 90 26.93 -17.87 -32.92
N PRO A 91 27.24 -16.86 -33.77
CA PRO A 91 26.39 -15.84 -34.42
C PRO A 91 26.59 -15.75 -35.96
N THR A 92 25.84 -14.88 -36.67
CA THR A 92 26.35 -13.67 -37.40
C THR A 92 25.42 -13.11 -38.50
N ALA A 93 25.51 -11.77 -38.65
CA ALA A 93 25.42 -10.96 -39.89
C ALA A 93 24.11 -10.74 -40.70
N GLN A 94 23.72 -9.45 -40.73
CA GLN A 94 23.36 -8.63 -41.92
C GLN A 94 22.14 -8.93 -42.81
N GLY A 95 21.36 -7.87 -43.13
CA GLY A 95 21.06 -7.57 -44.54
C GLY A 95 19.62 -7.22 -44.99
N ILE A 96 19.24 -5.94 -44.88
CA ILE A 96 18.71 -5.07 -45.96
C ILE A 96 17.40 -5.43 -46.74
N SER A 97 16.61 -4.37 -47.01
CA SER A 97 15.51 -4.20 -47.99
C SER A 97 14.17 -4.92 -47.71
N SER A 98 12.96 -4.31 -47.80
CA SER A 98 12.37 -3.15 -48.52
C SER A 98 11.73 -3.43 -49.88
N VAL A 99 10.43 -3.75 -49.89
CA VAL A 99 9.46 -3.57 -51.01
C VAL A 99 8.10 -3.27 -50.33
N ARG A 100 7.51 -2.08 -50.39
CA ARG A 100 6.79 -1.35 -51.47
C ARG A 100 5.49 -2.00 -52.00
N THR A 101 4.37 -1.39 -51.58
CA THR A 101 3.18 -1.01 -52.38
C THR A 101 2.45 -2.05 -53.24
N ALA A 102 1.15 -2.23 -52.95
CA ALA A 102 0.11 -2.25 -53.97
C ALA A 102 -1.18 -1.61 -53.42
N GLU A 103 -1.75 -0.67 -54.16
CA GLU A 103 -3.06 -0.04 -53.90
C GLU A 103 -4.18 -0.96 -54.41
N LEU A 104 -5.41 -0.78 -53.90
CA LEU A 104 -6.61 -1.16 -54.64
C LEU A 104 -7.78 -0.25 -54.23
N THR A 105 -8.09 0.70 -55.10
CA THR A 105 -9.19 1.67 -54.95
C THR A 105 -10.37 1.22 -55.80
N VAL A 106 -11.58 1.16 -55.23
CA VAL A 106 -12.83 1.15 -56.00
C VAL A 106 -13.85 2.07 -55.32
N ASN A 107 -14.30 3.09 -56.06
CA ASN A 107 -15.41 3.97 -55.69
C ASN A 107 -16.71 3.52 -56.37
N SER A 108 -17.85 3.67 -55.68
CA SER A 108 -19.17 4.13 -56.21
C SER A 108 -20.15 4.20 -55.02
N GLU A 109 -20.76 5.34 -54.68
CA GLU A 109 -21.94 5.97 -55.31
C GLU A 109 -23.27 5.23 -55.02
N VAL A 110 -24.45 5.85 -54.76
CA VAL A 110 -24.86 7.24 -54.42
C VAL A 110 -26.38 7.26 -54.04
N MET A 111 -26.90 8.37 -53.46
CA MET A 111 -28.34 8.80 -53.39
C MET A 111 -29.41 8.12 -52.46
N ALA A 112 -29.85 8.91 -51.46
CA ALA A 112 -31.15 9.61 -51.38
C ALA A 112 -32.47 9.00 -50.80
N SER A 113 -32.85 9.56 -49.64
CA SER A 113 -34.07 10.39 -49.40
C SER A 113 -35.47 9.82 -49.08
N SER A 114 -36.08 10.42 -48.03
CA SER A 114 -37.54 10.72 -47.85
C SER A 114 -38.52 9.55 -47.61
N ALA A 115 -39.70 9.67 -46.97
CA ALA A 115 -40.29 10.65 -46.03
C ALA A 115 -41.65 10.08 -45.48
N ALA A 116 -42.41 10.92 -44.71
CA ALA A 116 -43.82 10.78 -44.25
C ALA A 116 -44.06 10.05 -42.90
N THR A 117 -44.54 10.64 -41.79
CA THR A 117 -45.75 11.46 -41.43
C THR A 117 -47.04 10.70 -41.06
N LYS A 118 -47.44 10.78 -39.77
CA LYS A 118 -48.78 11.12 -39.19
C LYS A 118 -48.78 10.81 -37.67
N LYS A 119 -48.91 11.78 -36.75
CA LYS A 119 -50.11 12.50 -36.25
C LYS A 119 -51.15 11.62 -35.51
N ALA A 120 -51.26 11.80 -34.18
CA ALA A 120 -52.53 11.86 -33.43
C ALA A 120 -52.36 12.48 -32.02
N THR A 121 -53.34 13.32 -31.64
CA THR A 121 -53.68 13.95 -30.33
C THR A 121 -55.20 14.29 -30.43
N PRO A 122 -55.96 14.85 -29.45
CA PRO A 122 -55.63 15.39 -28.10
C PRO A 122 -56.66 15.02 -26.97
N LEU A 123 -56.47 15.57 -25.75
CA LEU A 123 -57.44 16.24 -24.81
C LEU A 123 -56.65 16.49 -23.48
N VAL A 124 -56.43 17.68 -22.88
CA VAL A 124 -57.30 18.81 -22.41
C VAL A 124 -58.23 18.33 -21.25
N VAL A 125 -58.21 18.84 -20.00
CA VAL A 125 -58.58 20.20 -19.49
C VAL A 125 -57.94 20.58 -18.11
N ALA A 126 -57.39 21.81 -18.03
CA ALA A 126 -57.33 22.88 -16.99
C ALA A 126 -57.32 22.70 -15.43
N GLY A 127 -56.73 23.73 -14.77
CA GLY A 127 -56.85 24.12 -13.34
C GLY A 127 -55.48 24.28 -12.63
N ALA A 128 -54.73 25.38 -12.67
CA ALA A 128 -54.96 26.82 -12.34
C ALA A 128 -54.86 27.18 -10.84
N ASP A 129 -54.10 28.25 -10.55
CA ASP A 129 -54.06 29.08 -9.32
C ASP A 129 -53.42 28.55 -8.01
N THR A 130 -52.77 29.37 -7.14
CA THR A 130 -51.81 30.50 -7.30
C THR A 130 -51.16 30.85 -5.93
N ILE A 131 -49.98 31.52 -5.95
CA ILE A 131 -49.48 32.55 -4.97
C ILE A 131 -49.00 32.13 -3.54
N ALA A 132 -47.74 32.52 -3.23
CA ALA A 132 -47.11 33.01 -1.97
C ALA A 132 -47.38 32.34 -0.59
N GLY A 133 -46.54 32.45 0.44
CA GLY A 133 -45.25 33.15 0.63
C GLY A 133 -44.98 33.44 2.12
N ASP A 134 -43.73 33.76 2.47
CA ASP A 134 -43.24 34.34 3.73
C ASP A 134 -43.27 33.56 5.08
N GLN A 135 -42.07 33.13 5.49
CA GLN A 135 -41.24 33.66 6.59
C GLN A 135 -41.69 33.72 8.09
N ILE A 136 -40.67 33.46 8.94
CA ILE A 136 -40.34 34.06 10.27
C ILE A 136 -40.68 33.32 11.61
N GLN A 137 -39.58 32.87 12.25
CA GLN A 137 -39.15 32.88 13.68
C GLN A 137 -39.86 32.15 14.85
N LEU A 138 -39.02 31.38 15.56
CA LEU A 138 -38.82 31.27 17.04
C LEU A 138 -39.98 31.60 18.00
N SER A 139 -40.34 30.64 18.89
CA SER A 139 -39.66 30.48 20.21
C SER A 139 -40.36 29.52 21.20
N THR A 140 -39.53 28.89 22.04
CA THR A 140 -39.75 28.16 23.30
C THR A 140 -41.11 28.22 24.03
N ARG A 141 -41.57 27.05 24.53
CA ARG A 141 -41.97 26.86 25.95
C ARG A 141 -41.89 25.41 26.43
N THR A 142 -42.04 25.22 27.75
CA THR A 142 -41.39 24.16 28.55
C THR A 142 -42.39 23.39 29.43
N SER A 143 -41.91 22.30 30.08
CA SER A 143 -42.38 21.73 31.37
C SER A 143 -43.53 20.68 31.33
N LEU A 144 -43.62 19.68 32.23
CA LEU A 144 -42.69 19.12 33.26
C LEU A 144 -43.19 17.74 33.78
N ALA A 145 -42.39 17.11 34.66
CA ALA A 145 -42.72 16.02 35.62
C ALA A 145 -42.84 14.57 35.09
N SER A 146 -42.55 13.50 35.86
CA SER A 146 -41.68 13.36 37.06
C SER A 146 -41.44 11.87 37.41
N ALA A 147 -40.17 11.46 37.34
CA ALA A 147 -39.36 10.63 38.24
C ALA A 147 -39.97 9.70 39.33
N LEU A 148 -39.36 8.51 39.49
CA LEU A 148 -39.26 7.74 40.73
C LEU A 148 -37.93 6.95 40.82
N ILE A 149 -36.98 7.43 41.63
CA ILE A 149 -35.83 6.66 42.16
C ILE A 149 -35.71 7.03 43.65
N ARG A 150 -35.40 6.08 44.53
CA ARG A 150 -35.06 6.31 45.94
C ARG A 150 -33.78 5.56 46.36
N PRO A 151 -33.05 6.00 47.40
CA PRO A 151 -31.65 5.65 47.65
C PRO A 151 -31.46 4.95 49.02
N VAL A 152 -30.38 5.31 49.76
CA VAL A 152 -29.85 4.83 51.07
C VAL A 152 -29.21 3.42 51.07
N ASP A 153 -28.12 3.12 51.80
CA ASP A 153 -27.56 3.73 53.03
C ASP A 153 -26.01 3.86 53.09
N SER A 154 -25.51 4.63 54.06
CA SER A 154 -24.07 4.76 54.40
C SER A 154 -23.82 4.90 55.91
N ILE A 155 -22.83 4.16 56.46
CA ILE A 155 -22.29 4.21 57.84
C ILE A 155 -21.16 3.13 57.95
N SER A 156 -20.07 3.21 58.73
CA SER A 156 -19.45 4.26 59.58
C SER A 156 -17.93 3.99 59.76
N GLN A 157 -17.14 4.96 60.23
CA GLN A 157 -15.72 4.78 60.60
C GLN A 157 -15.51 4.15 61.99
N PRO A 158 -14.31 3.59 62.24
CA PRO A 158 -13.62 3.72 63.53
C PRO A 158 -12.26 4.47 63.40
N SER A 159 -11.77 5.07 64.49
CA SER A 159 -10.66 6.04 64.50
C SER A 159 -9.45 5.63 65.36
N SER A 160 -8.24 6.03 64.90
CA SER A 160 -6.97 6.13 65.66
C SER A 160 -6.27 4.78 66.01
N THR A 161 -4.93 4.63 66.13
CA THR A 161 -3.78 5.56 66.25
C THR A 161 -2.46 4.98 65.66
N SER A 162 -1.62 5.83 65.04
CA SER A 162 -0.12 5.71 64.92
C SER A 162 0.46 4.52 64.10
N THR A 163 1.63 4.57 63.43
CA THR A 163 2.79 5.51 63.39
C THR A 163 3.40 5.64 61.98
N SER A 164 3.85 6.84 61.63
CA SER A 164 5.01 7.19 60.76
C SER A 164 5.73 6.07 59.96
N THR A 165 5.72 6.16 58.62
CA THR A 165 6.99 6.22 57.85
C THR A 165 6.85 6.88 56.47
N LYS A 166 7.62 7.95 56.25
CA LYS A 166 8.07 8.55 54.96
C LYS A 166 7.16 8.38 53.74
N GLY A 167 6.40 9.43 53.43
CA GLY A 167 5.68 9.54 52.15
C GLY A 167 6.62 9.51 50.94
N ILE A 168 6.21 8.76 49.92
CA ILE A 168 6.78 8.88 48.57
C ILE A 168 6.33 10.24 48.03
N ALA A 169 7.28 11.16 47.87
CA ALA A 169 6.99 12.42 47.17
C ALA A 169 6.61 12.08 45.72
N SER A 170 5.36 12.34 45.33
CA SER A 170 4.96 12.26 43.92
C SER A 170 5.65 13.38 43.16
N LEU A 171 6.81 13.06 42.56
CA LEU A 171 7.50 13.95 41.65
C LEU A 171 6.55 14.28 40.49
N PHE A 172 6.12 15.53 40.40
CA PHE A 172 5.30 16.00 39.29
C PHE A 172 6.04 15.76 37.98
N ARG A 173 5.41 14.98 37.11
CA ARG A 173 5.96 14.56 35.83
C ARG A 173 5.92 15.75 34.86
N ALA A 174 7.04 16.44 34.71
CA ALA A 174 7.10 17.71 33.97
C ALA A 174 6.73 17.60 32.49
N GLN A 175 6.92 16.42 31.90
CA GLN A 175 6.69 16.14 30.49
C GLN A 175 5.53 15.15 30.32
N THR A 176 4.47 15.61 29.66
CA THR A 176 3.20 14.87 29.51
C THR A 176 3.10 14.02 28.26
N ARG A 177 4.06 14.14 27.32
CA ARG A 177 4.07 13.48 26.01
C ARG A 177 5.38 12.77 25.75
N HIS A 178 5.30 11.62 25.07
CA HIS A 178 6.47 10.86 24.65
C HIS A 178 7.22 11.60 23.51
N PRO A 179 8.57 11.61 23.49
CA PRO A 179 9.34 12.32 22.47
C PRO A 179 9.04 11.93 21.01
N LEU A 180 8.61 10.67 20.77
CA LEU A 180 8.20 10.14 19.45
C LEU A 180 6.73 10.40 19.06
N GLU A 181 5.93 11.08 19.88
CA GLU A 181 4.63 11.56 19.39
C GLU A 181 4.84 12.54 18.23
N PRO A 182 3.92 12.67 17.27
CA PRO A 182 3.95 13.73 16.28
C PRO A 182 3.97 15.13 16.92
N LEU A 183 4.36 16.15 16.16
CA LEU A 183 4.27 17.54 16.62
C LEU A 183 2.80 17.95 16.78
N ALA A 184 2.46 18.59 17.89
CA ALA A 184 1.16 19.21 18.07
C ALA A 184 0.98 20.40 17.12
N ALA A 185 -0.26 20.74 16.76
CA ALA A 185 -0.61 21.99 16.09
C ALA A 185 0.04 23.24 16.74
N ALA A 186 0.09 23.28 18.08
CA ALA A 186 0.75 24.35 18.83
C ALA A 186 2.30 24.35 18.66
N GLU A 187 2.93 23.18 18.57
CA GLU A 187 4.38 23.06 18.38
C GLU A 187 4.80 23.44 16.97
N ILE A 188 4.01 23.04 15.96
CA ILE A 188 4.18 23.48 14.56
C ILE A 188 4.02 25.00 14.47
N SER A 189 2.99 25.56 15.11
CA SER A 189 2.75 27.03 15.13
C SER A 189 3.94 27.78 15.73
N VAL A 190 4.50 27.29 16.83
CA VAL A 190 5.70 27.87 17.47
C VAL A 190 6.93 27.73 16.58
N ALA A 191 7.11 26.58 15.91
CA ALA A 191 8.23 26.35 15.00
C ALA A 191 8.19 27.32 13.80
N VAL A 192 7.05 27.43 13.12
CA VAL A 192 6.82 28.36 12.00
C VAL A 192 7.03 29.81 12.44
N ALA A 193 6.41 30.23 13.55
CA ALA A 193 6.56 31.59 14.07
C ALA A 193 8.01 31.93 14.43
N THR A 194 8.77 30.94 14.92
CA THR A 194 10.19 31.09 15.27
C THR A 194 11.05 31.29 14.01
N VAL A 195 10.89 30.46 12.99
CA VAL A 195 11.64 30.62 11.72
C VAL A 195 11.26 31.90 11.00
N ARG A 196 9.96 32.24 10.94
CA ARG A 196 9.53 33.52 10.33
C ARG A 196 10.08 34.72 11.09
N ALA A 197 10.12 34.69 12.42
CA ALA A 197 10.74 35.76 13.20
C ALA A 197 12.26 35.89 12.98
N ALA A 198 12.94 34.81 12.57
CA ALA A 198 14.37 34.81 12.25
C ALA A 198 14.71 35.37 10.85
N GLY A 199 13.73 35.53 9.96
CA GLY A 199 13.93 36.18 8.66
C GLY A 199 14.41 37.63 8.84
N ALA A 200 15.43 38.04 8.08
CA ALA A 200 16.13 39.31 8.30
C ALA A 200 15.27 40.56 8.01
N THR A 201 14.46 40.53 6.94
CA THR A 201 13.60 41.65 6.51
C THR A 201 12.16 41.16 6.31
N PRO A 202 11.14 42.05 6.32
CA PRO A 202 9.74 41.67 6.07
C PRO A 202 9.57 40.91 4.75
N GLU A 203 10.23 41.35 3.67
CA GLU A 203 10.11 40.75 2.33
C GLU A 203 10.65 39.31 2.29
N VAL A 204 11.67 39.01 3.11
CA VAL A 204 12.18 37.64 3.29
C VAL A 204 11.17 36.80 4.07
N ARG A 205 10.49 37.36 5.07
CA ARG A 205 9.48 36.65 5.89
C ARG A 205 8.21 36.33 5.09
N ASP A 206 7.82 37.24 4.20
CA ASP A 206 6.61 37.11 3.38
C ASP A 206 6.83 36.21 2.14
N SER A 207 8.09 36.01 1.74
CA SER A 207 8.49 35.05 0.68
C SER A 207 8.80 33.64 1.18
N MET A 208 8.93 33.42 2.49
CA MET A 208 9.04 32.07 3.07
C MET A 208 7.79 31.24 2.80
N ARG A 209 8.00 30.00 2.38
CA ARG A 209 6.99 28.96 2.22
C ARG A 209 7.44 27.71 2.97
N PHE A 210 6.55 27.15 3.76
CA PHE A 210 6.82 26.04 4.67
C PHE A 210 6.34 24.76 4.00
N VAL A 211 7.26 24.01 3.39
CA VAL A 211 6.94 22.82 2.59
C VAL A 211 6.71 21.60 3.48
N GLU A 212 7.53 21.48 4.53
CA GLU A 212 7.48 20.41 5.52
C GLU A 212 7.74 21.01 6.91
N VAL A 213 6.97 20.58 7.91
CA VAL A 213 7.34 20.70 9.33
C VAL A 213 7.15 19.33 9.98
N ALA A 214 8.23 18.75 10.48
CA ALA A 214 8.26 17.40 11.04
C ALA A 214 8.99 17.38 12.39
N LEU A 215 8.75 16.34 13.19
CA LEU A 215 9.54 16.06 14.39
C LEU A 215 10.98 15.72 13.96
N VAL A 216 11.98 16.32 14.61
CA VAL A 216 13.34 15.76 14.61
C VAL A 216 13.31 14.53 15.50
N GLU A 217 13.44 13.34 14.89
CA GLU A 217 13.41 12.11 15.66
C GLU A 217 14.52 12.10 16.74
N PRO A 218 14.18 11.79 18.00
CA PRO A 218 15.13 11.67 19.10
C PRO A 218 16.00 10.42 18.91
N ASP A 219 17.26 10.49 19.33
CA ASP A 219 18.17 9.34 19.23
C ASP A 219 17.63 8.12 19.99
N LYS A 220 17.97 6.90 19.51
CA LYS A 220 17.48 5.62 20.07
C LYS A 220 17.66 5.50 21.60
N HIS A 221 18.73 6.08 22.15
CA HIS A 221 18.96 6.10 23.59
C HIS A 221 17.99 7.02 24.35
N VAL A 222 17.58 8.15 23.76
CA VAL A 222 16.55 9.05 24.33
C VAL A 222 15.19 8.37 24.30
N VAL A 223 14.86 7.66 23.21
CA VAL A 223 13.64 6.82 23.12
C VAL A 223 13.61 5.79 24.24
N ALA A 224 14.73 5.10 24.49
CA ALA A 224 14.83 4.12 25.58
C ALA A 224 14.59 4.72 26.97
N LEU A 225 15.19 5.89 27.24
CA LEU A 225 14.98 6.64 28.49
C LEU A 225 13.53 7.08 28.63
N ALA A 226 12.89 7.47 27.53
CA ALA A 226 11.50 7.89 27.50
C ALA A 226 10.53 6.71 27.73
N ASP A 227 10.68 5.58 27.04
CA ASP A 227 9.86 4.39 27.29
C ASP A 227 9.92 3.96 28.77
N ALA A 228 11.06 4.13 29.44
CA ALA A 228 11.24 3.88 30.88
C ALA A 228 10.54 4.88 31.79
N TYR A 229 10.58 6.14 31.39
CA TYR A 229 9.91 7.23 32.08
C TYR A 229 8.39 7.11 31.95
N PHE A 230 7.89 6.63 30.80
CA PHE A 230 6.46 6.51 30.50
C PHE A 230 5.83 5.21 31.04
N PHE A 231 6.52 4.07 31.01
CA PHE A 231 5.90 2.77 31.29
C PHE A 231 6.68 1.90 32.30
N PRO A 232 6.77 2.28 33.59
CA PRO A 232 7.27 1.37 34.63
C PRO A 232 6.43 0.08 34.66
N PRO A 233 7.03 -1.13 34.75
CA PRO A 233 8.40 -1.41 35.19
C PRO A 233 9.46 -1.50 34.08
N PHE A 234 9.26 -0.90 32.89
CA PHE A 234 10.30 -0.86 31.85
C PHE A 234 11.57 -0.17 32.38
N GLN A 235 12.64 -0.95 32.53
CA GLN A 235 13.95 -0.47 32.97
C GLN A 235 14.99 -0.77 31.88
N PRO A 236 15.44 0.23 31.11
CA PRO A 236 16.59 0.11 30.22
C PRO A 236 17.82 -0.35 30.99
N SER A 237 18.61 -1.21 30.38
CA SER A 237 20.01 -1.47 30.77
C SER A 237 20.87 -0.21 30.79
N LEU A 238 20.48 0.82 30.02
CA LEU A 238 21.16 2.11 29.91
C LEU A 238 21.02 3.03 31.14
N LEU A 239 20.11 2.76 32.08
CA LEU A 239 19.95 3.63 33.25
C LEU A 239 21.10 3.45 34.26
N PRO A 240 21.84 4.51 34.66
CA PRO A 240 22.89 4.40 35.66
C PRO A 240 22.36 3.83 36.96
N ARG A 241 22.87 2.66 37.36
CA ARG A 241 22.48 1.99 38.61
C ARG A 241 23.30 2.51 39.78
N THR A 242 22.62 3.14 40.74
CA THR A 242 23.19 3.46 42.06
C THR A 242 22.76 2.41 43.09
N LYS A 243 23.25 2.50 44.33
CA LYS A 243 22.81 1.62 45.43
C LYS A 243 21.30 1.72 45.75
N GLY A 244 20.59 2.71 45.21
CA GLY A 244 19.13 2.86 45.31
C GLY A 244 18.33 2.44 44.07
N GLY A 245 18.98 1.91 43.02
CA GLY A 245 18.34 1.54 41.76
C GLY A 245 18.75 2.41 40.55
N PRO A 246 18.09 2.24 39.40
CA PRO A 246 18.37 3.00 38.19
C PRO A 246 17.91 4.46 38.30
N VAL A 247 18.80 5.40 37.96
CA VAL A 247 18.50 6.84 37.95
C VAL A 247 17.83 7.22 36.64
N LEU A 248 16.49 7.33 36.66
CA LEU A 248 15.73 7.97 35.58
C LEU A 248 16.09 9.48 35.55
N PRO A 249 16.40 10.06 34.37
CA PRO A 249 16.55 11.51 34.26
C PRO A 249 15.22 12.19 34.61
N THR A 250 15.27 13.26 35.39
CA THR A 250 14.06 14.00 35.82
C THR A 250 13.37 14.77 34.69
N LYS A 251 14.05 14.92 33.55
CA LYS A 251 13.62 15.61 32.35
C LYS A 251 14.30 14.99 31.11
N LEU A 252 13.56 14.78 30.03
CA LEU A 252 14.12 14.33 28.75
C LEU A 252 14.63 15.54 27.94
N PRO A 253 15.42 15.34 26.87
CA PRO A 253 15.83 16.43 25.98
C PRO A 253 14.65 17.21 25.41
N PRO A 254 14.80 18.53 25.15
CA PRO A 254 13.80 19.32 24.44
C PRO A 254 13.41 18.67 23.10
N ARG A 255 12.13 18.74 22.74
CA ARG A 255 11.67 18.32 21.41
C ARG A 255 12.16 19.34 20.38
N GLN A 256 12.47 18.86 19.19
CA GLN A 256 12.94 19.69 18.09
C GLN A 256 12.03 19.49 16.87
N ALA A 257 11.75 20.58 16.16
CA ALA A 257 11.04 20.58 14.89
C ALA A 257 12.04 20.83 13.76
N ARG A 258 11.94 20.03 12.69
CA ARG A 258 12.62 20.23 11.41
C ARG A 258 11.67 20.95 10.48
N LEU A 259 12.14 21.96 9.77
CA LEU A 259 11.35 22.68 8.77
C LEU A 259 12.11 22.75 7.44
N VAL A 260 11.45 22.38 6.35
CA VAL A 260 11.90 22.66 4.99
C VAL A 260 11.21 23.94 4.54
N VAL A 261 12.00 24.99 4.28
CA VAL A 261 11.52 26.32 3.92
C VAL A 261 12.05 26.70 2.54
N TYR A 262 11.13 26.88 1.60
CA TYR A 262 11.37 27.42 0.28
C TYR A 262 11.19 28.94 0.30
N ASN A 263 12.04 29.70 -0.40
CA ASN A 263 11.90 31.14 -0.56
C ASN A 263 11.45 31.46 -2.00
N LYS A 264 10.17 31.82 -2.18
CA LYS A 264 9.59 32.13 -3.50
C LYS A 264 10.27 33.33 -4.19
N LYS A 265 11.02 34.18 -3.46
CA LYS A 265 11.75 35.33 -4.02
C LYS A 265 13.18 35.00 -4.46
N SER A 266 13.93 34.21 -3.68
CA SER A 266 15.32 33.85 -4.02
C SER A 266 15.48 32.49 -4.71
N ASN A 267 14.40 31.70 -4.81
CA ASN A 267 14.40 30.29 -5.23
C ASN A 267 15.24 29.37 -4.32
N GLU A 268 15.64 29.84 -3.14
CA GLU A 268 16.47 29.06 -2.20
C GLU A 268 15.63 28.11 -1.36
N THR A 269 16.19 26.93 -1.09
CA THR A 269 15.63 25.96 -0.14
C THR A 269 16.52 25.89 1.09
N SER A 270 15.91 25.85 2.27
CA SER A 270 16.64 25.85 3.54
C SER A 270 16.03 24.87 4.54
N ILE A 271 16.90 24.18 5.29
CA ILE A 271 16.52 23.31 6.40
C ILE A 271 16.79 24.05 7.70
N TRP A 272 15.77 24.10 8.56
CA TRP A 272 15.82 24.73 9.89
C TRP A 272 15.56 23.69 10.96
N ILE A 273 16.29 23.79 12.08
CA ILE A 273 16.02 23.03 13.30
C ILE A 273 15.64 24.01 14.40
N VAL A 274 14.45 23.84 14.98
CA VAL A 274 13.92 24.66 16.07
C VAL A 274 13.73 23.81 17.33
N GLU A 275 14.37 24.21 18.42
CA GLU A 275 14.12 23.69 19.76
C GLU A 275 12.83 24.29 20.35
N LEU A 276 11.98 23.42 20.87
CA LEU A 276 10.66 23.72 21.41
C LEU A 276 10.73 23.73 22.94
N LEU A 277 10.22 24.80 23.57
CA LEU A 277 10.30 24.99 25.03
C LEU A 277 9.00 24.55 25.71
N GLU A 278 9.09 23.72 26.74
CA GLU A 278 7.95 23.05 27.43
C GLU A 278 6.74 23.94 27.77
N VAL A 279 6.93 25.26 27.94
CA VAL A 279 5.88 26.22 28.27
C VAL A 279 5.29 26.86 27.00
N HIS A 280 4.66 26.04 26.14
CA HIS A 280 3.92 26.53 24.96
C HIS A 280 2.57 27.15 25.38
N ALA A 281 2.64 28.38 25.92
CA ALA A 281 1.50 29.13 26.44
C ALA A 281 0.61 29.77 25.36
N VAL A 282 0.19 28.99 24.35
CA VAL A 282 -0.90 29.41 23.42
C VAL A 282 -2.19 29.70 24.21
N THR A 283 -2.40 29.00 25.33
CA THR A 283 -3.55 29.19 26.24
C THR A 283 -3.42 30.38 27.21
N ARG A 284 -2.29 31.10 27.27
CA ARG A 284 -2.08 32.21 28.23
C ARG A 284 -1.33 33.43 27.65
N GLY A 285 -1.36 33.63 26.33
CA GLY A 285 -0.85 34.86 25.69
C GLY A 285 0.67 35.11 25.87
N GLY A 286 1.45 34.07 26.17
CA GLY A 286 2.88 34.20 26.44
C GLY A 286 3.72 34.19 25.16
N HIS A 287 4.63 35.15 25.01
CA HIS A 287 5.57 35.24 23.88
C HIS A 287 6.72 34.19 23.93
N HIS A 288 6.45 32.97 24.36
CA HIS A 288 7.44 31.89 24.36
C HIS A 288 7.69 31.38 22.94
N ARG A 289 8.65 32.03 22.25
CA ARG A 289 9.21 31.56 20.99
C ARG A 289 10.08 30.32 21.23
N GLY A 290 10.14 29.44 20.23
CA GLY A 290 11.19 28.42 20.16
C GLY A 290 12.55 29.06 19.90
N LYS A 291 13.59 28.22 19.86
CA LYS A 291 14.96 28.64 19.60
C LYS A 291 15.48 27.98 18.33
N VAL A 292 15.91 28.77 17.34
CA VAL A 292 16.63 28.24 16.17
C VAL A 292 17.96 27.65 16.66
N ILE A 293 18.16 26.36 16.39
CA ILE A 293 19.40 25.61 16.68
C ILE A 293 20.31 25.63 15.46
N SER A 294 19.75 25.46 14.27
CA SER A 294 20.47 25.59 13.01
C SER A 294 19.56 26.06 11.88
N SER A 295 20.18 26.67 10.88
CA SER A 295 19.59 27.05 9.60
C SER A 295 20.66 26.83 8.53
N LYS A 296 20.31 26.13 7.45
CA LYS A 296 21.23 25.80 6.36
C LYS A 296 20.50 25.89 5.02
N VAL A 297 20.98 26.77 4.14
CA VAL A 297 20.59 26.75 2.72
C VAL A 297 21.18 25.50 2.07
N VAL A 298 20.36 24.80 1.28
CA VAL A 298 20.76 23.64 0.49
C VAL A 298 20.85 24.10 -0.97
N PRO A 299 22.05 24.11 -1.59
CA PRO A 299 22.19 24.51 -2.97
C PRO A 299 21.65 23.43 -3.91
N ASP A 300 21.28 23.84 -5.12
CA ASP A 300 20.94 22.96 -6.25
C ASP A 300 19.85 21.91 -5.93
N VAL A 301 18.77 22.35 -5.28
CA VAL A 301 17.60 21.50 -4.97
C VAL A 301 16.28 22.22 -5.17
N GLN A 302 15.24 21.44 -5.46
CA GLN A 302 13.85 21.85 -5.34
C GLN A 302 13.15 20.95 -4.32
N PRO A 303 12.33 21.50 -3.40
CA PRO A 303 11.56 20.72 -2.44
C PRO A 303 10.28 20.18 -3.08
N PRO A 304 9.52 19.31 -2.38
CA PRO A 304 8.21 18.84 -2.83
C PRO A 304 7.29 19.98 -3.29
N MET A 305 6.36 19.67 -4.20
CA MET A 305 5.33 20.61 -4.63
C MET A 305 4.22 20.76 -3.57
N ASP A 306 3.48 21.86 -3.63
CA ASP A 306 2.37 22.16 -2.73
C ASP A 306 1.03 22.23 -3.50
N ALA A 307 -0.07 21.85 -2.85
CA ALA A 307 -1.41 21.90 -3.43
C ALA A 307 -1.82 23.33 -3.87
N MET A 308 -1.32 24.38 -3.22
CA MET A 308 -1.53 25.75 -3.70
C MET A 308 -0.72 26.07 -4.96
N GLU A 309 0.48 25.49 -5.11
CA GLU A 309 1.23 25.60 -6.36
C GLU A 309 0.55 24.84 -7.50
N TYR A 310 -0.12 23.72 -7.21
CA TYR A 310 -0.93 22.99 -8.19
C TYR A 310 -2.05 23.90 -8.74
N ALA A 311 -2.84 24.52 -7.85
CA ALA A 311 -3.96 25.39 -8.24
C ALA A 311 -3.48 26.68 -8.97
N GLU A 312 -2.40 27.31 -8.51
CA GLU A 312 -1.78 28.47 -9.19
C GLU A 312 -1.30 28.08 -10.61
N CYS A 313 -0.74 26.88 -10.79
CA CYS A 313 -0.28 26.39 -12.09
C CYS A 313 -1.43 26.05 -13.06
N GLU A 314 -2.51 25.43 -12.57
CA GLU A 314 -3.72 25.19 -13.38
C GLU A 314 -4.31 26.50 -13.91
N ALA A 315 -4.41 27.53 -13.07
CA ALA A 315 -4.95 28.83 -13.47
C ALA A 315 -4.10 29.48 -14.58
N VAL A 316 -2.78 29.58 -14.37
CA VAL A 316 -1.81 30.11 -15.35
C VAL A 316 -1.81 29.32 -16.67
N VAL A 317 -1.93 27.99 -16.54
CA VAL A 317 -2.46 27.03 -17.53
C VAL A 317 -3.48 27.59 -18.50
N LYS A 318 -4.68 27.72 -17.93
CA LYS A 318 -5.96 27.98 -18.57
C LYS A 318 -6.12 29.42 -19.02
N GLU A 319 -5.42 30.37 -18.40
CA GLU A 319 -5.37 31.77 -18.80
C GLU A 319 -4.43 32.05 -20.00
N PHE A 320 -3.51 31.13 -20.33
CA PHE A 320 -2.49 31.37 -21.36
C PHE A 320 -3.10 31.36 -22.79
N PRO A 321 -3.12 32.47 -23.56
CA PRO A 321 -3.89 32.53 -24.81
C PRO A 321 -3.46 31.52 -25.89
N PRO A 322 -2.16 31.22 -26.11
CA PRO A 322 -1.76 30.16 -27.04
C PRO A 322 -2.25 28.75 -26.63
N PHE A 323 -2.44 28.49 -25.33
CA PHE A 323 -3.05 27.24 -24.85
C PHE A 323 -4.54 27.21 -25.16
N GLN A 324 -5.27 28.30 -24.88
CA GLN A 324 -6.69 28.43 -25.23
C GLN A 324 -6.93 28.19 -26.74
N GLU A 325 -6.09 28.76 -27.62
CA GLU A 325 -6.17 28.52 -29.07
C GLU A 325 -5.80 27.07 -29.49
N ALA A 326 -4.99 26.35 -28.71
CA ALA A 326 -4.72 24.93 -28.93
C ALA A 326 -5.86 24.01 -28.44
N MET A 327 -6.57 24.42 -27.39
CA MET A 327 -7.77 23.75 -26.88
C MET A 327 -8.97 23.99 -27.79
N LYS A 328 -9.16 25.22 -28.29
CA LYS A 328 -10.19 25.57 -29.28
C LYS A 328 -10.03 24.76 -30.58
N ARG A 329 -8.80 24.57 -31.07
CA ARG A 329 -8.51 23.67 -32.22
C ARG A 329 -8.82 22.19 -31.96
N ARG A 330 -9.00 21.78 -30.70
CA ARG A 330 -9.44 20.44 -30.28
C ARG A 330 -10.94 20.40 -29.92
N GLY A 331 -11.67 21.50 -30.09
CA GLY A 331 -13.11 21.62 -29.83
C GLY A 331 -13.48 21.97 -28.39
N ILE A 332 -12.53 22.48 -27.58
CA ILE A 332 -12.78 22.91 -26.20
C ILE A 332 -12.62 24.44 -26.12
N GLU A 333 -13.75 25.14 -26.01
CA GLU A 333 -13.78 26.59 -25.75
C GLU A 333 -14.02 26.91 -24.27
N ASP A 334 -14.67 26.01 -23.54
CA ASP A 334 -14.88 26.12 -22.10
C ASP A 334 -13.66 25.60 -21.32
N MET A 335 -12.97 26.49 -20.60
CA MET A 335 -11.81 26.12 -19.78
C MET A 335 -12.21 25.47 -18.45
N ASP A 336 -13.46 25.58 -17.98
CA ASP A 336 -13.89 24.91 -16.75
C ASP A 336 -13.94 23.38 -16.91
N LEU A 337 -14.01 22.89 -18.16
CA LEU A 337 -13.84 21.48 -18.50
C LEU A 337 -12.37 21.00 -18.46
N VAL A 338 -11.40 21.91 -18.45
CA VAL A 338 -9.97 21.57 -18.57
C VAL A 338 -9.37 21.37 -17.18
N MET A 339 -8.78 20.19 -16.97
CA MET A 339 -7.96 19.85 -15.81
C MET A 339 -6.48 19.88 -16.18
N VAL A 340 -5.65 20.38 -15.26
CA VAL A 340 -4.21 20.54 -15.45
C VAL A 340 -3.49 19.98 -14.24
N ASP A 341 -2.91 18.78 -14.37
CA ASP A 341 -2.17 18.09 -13.30
C ASP A 341 -0.68 18.50 -13.37
N PRO A 342 -0.14 19.30 -12.42
CA PRO A 342 1.20 19.87 -12.54
C PRO A 342 2.31 18.90 -12.13
N TRP A 343 2.68 18.00 -13.05
CA TRP A 343 3.70 16.99 -12.78
C TRP A 343 5.11 17.59 -12.65
N CYS A 344 5.88 17.09 -11.68
CA CYS A 344 7.32 17.33 -11.55
C CYS A 344 8.07 16.98 -12.84
N VAL A 345 9.11 17.76 -13.19
CA VAL A 345 9.79 17.63 -14.49
C VAL A 345 10.83 16.49 -14.56
N GLY A 346 11.11 15.86 -13.42
CA GLY A 346 12.24 14.94 -13.26
C GLY A 346 13.57 15.65 -13.48
N TYR A 347 14.57 14.95 -14.04
CA TYR A 347 15.82 15.58 -14.48
C TYR A 347 16.42 14.79 -15.66
N HIS A 348 16.27 15.32 -16.87
CA HIS A 348 16.66 14.68 -18.13
C HIS A 348 17.87 15.36 -18.79
N SER A 349 17.98 16.68 -18.63
CA SER A 349 19.07 17.56 -19.09
C SER A 349 19.26 18.76 -18.16
N GLU A 350 20.28 19.59 -18.38
CA GLU A 350 20.51 20.83 -17.64
C GLU A 350 19.38 21.87 -17.77
N ALA A 351 18.46 21.71 -18.73
CA ALA A 351 17.26 22.55 -18.81
C ALA A 351 16.27 22.28 -17.66
N ASP A 352 16.35 21.10 -17.04
CA ASP A 352 15.55 20.73 -15.86
C ASP A 352 16.24 21.13 -14.54
N ALA A 353 17.36 21.87 -14.58
CA ALA A 353 18.15 22.20 -13.41
C ALA A 353 17.34 22.97 -12.33
N PRO A 354 17.65 22.78 -11.05
CA PRO A 354 16.92 23.39 -9.93
C PRO A 354 17.14 24.91 -9.78
N ASN A 355 17.88 25.54 -10.70
CA ASN A 355 18.01 27.01 -10.77
C ASN A 355 16.67 27.71 -11.06
N ARG A 356 15.67 26.96 -11.53
CA ARG A 356 14.25 27.35 -11.62
C ARG A 356 13.40 26.24 -11.01
N ARG A 357 12.26 26.61 -10.43
CA ARG A 357 11.24 25.64 -9.97
C ARG A 357 10.25 25.39 -11.11
N LEU A 358 10.24 24.17 -11.65
CA LEU A 358 9.56 23.85 -12.90
C LEU A 358 8.49 22.78 -12.73
N ALA A 359 7.40 22.91 -13.49
CA ALA A 359 6.43 21.83 -13.72
C ALA A 359 6.22 21.62 -15.23
N LYS A 360 5.89 20.38 -15.63
CA LYS A 360 5.48 20.02 -16.99
C LYS A 360 4.10 19.37 -16.90
N PRO A 361 3.01 20.15 -16.89
CA PRO A 361 1.69 19.60 -16.60
C PRO A 361 1.25 18.49 -17.58
N LEU A 362 0.29 17.69 -17.12
CA LEU A 362 -0.53 16.81 -17.96
C LEU A 362 -1.92 17.43 -18.06
N ILE A 363 -2.52 17.38 -19.25
CA ILE A 363 -3.76 18.09 -19.55
C ILE A 363 -4.85 17.06 -19.85
N PHE A 364 -6.00 17.20 -19.19
CA PHE A 364 -7.17 16.35 -19.39
C PHE A 364 -8.42 17.21 -19.58
N CYS A 365 -9.48 16.63 -20.15
CA CYS A 365 -10.75 17.30 -20.32
C CYS A 365 -11.90 16.46 -19.78
N ARG A 366 -12.76 17.11 -19.02
CA ARG A 366 -14.11 16.66 -18.73
C ARG A 366 -14.96 16.64 -20.01
N THR A 367 -16.10 16.00 -19.92
CA THR A 367 -17.15 16.03 -20.93
C THR A 367 -18.18 17.09 -20.58
N GLU A 368 -18.54 17.19 -19.29
CA GLU A 368 -19.62 18.02 -18.77
C GLU A 368 -19.17 18.66 -17.44
N SER A 369 -19.57 19.91 -17.16
CA SER A 369 -19.11 20.67 -15.98
C SER A 369 -19.96 20.45 -14.73
N ASP A 370 -21.19 19.96 -14.88
CA ASP A 370 -22.16 19.70 -13.81
C ASP A 370 -22.06 18.28 -13.21
N CYS A 371 -21.54 17.29 -13.95
CA CYS A 371 -21.30 15.94 -13.46
C CYS A 371 -19.99 15.84 -12.64
N THR A 372 -19.99 16.37 -11.42
CA THR A 372 -18.79 16.50 -10.55
C THR A 372 -18.06 15.20 -10.18
N LEU A 373 -18.66 14.03 -10.42
CA LEU A 373 -18.10 12.69 -10.13
C LEU A 373 -17.79 11.87 -11.41
N GLU A 374 -17.75 12.48 -12.59
CA GLU A 374 -17.23 11.78 -13.77
C GLU A 374 -15.71 11.60 -13.73
N ASN A 375 -15.19 10.61 -14.47
CA ASN A 375 -13.76 10.46 -14.65
C ASN A 375 -13.18 11.60 -15.52
N GLY A 376 -12.62 12.63 -14.87
CA GLY A 376 -11.96 13.75 -15.54
C GLY A 376 -10.71 13.38 -16.33
N TYR A 377 -10.10 12.23 -16.05
CA TYR A 377 -8.95 11.68 -16.81
C TYR A 377 -9.35 10.97 -18.11
N ALA A 378 -10.65 10.82 -18.39
CA ALA A 378 -11.18 10.09 -19.55
C ALA A 378 -10.74 10.64 -20.92
N ARG A 379 -10.35 11.92 -21.00
CA ARG A 379 -10.02 12.58 -22.27
C ARG A 379 -8.68 13.35 -22.14
N PRO A 380 -7.54 12.64 -22.10
CA PRO A 380 -6.22 13.25 -22.13
C PRO A 380 -5.98 14.06 -23.41
N VAL A 381 -5.22 15.15 -23.29
CA VAL A 381 -4.83 16.02 -24.40
C VAL A 381 -3.37 15.78 -24.74
N GLU A 382 -3.10 14.98 -25.78
CA GLU A 382 -1.74 14.79 -26.28
C GLU A 382 -1.32 15.82 -27.35
N GLY A 383 0.00 15.88 -27.56
CA GLY A 383 0.64 16.71 -28.56
C GLY A 383 0.85 18.17 -28.16
N ILE A 384 0.36 18.60 -26.99
CA ILE A 384 0.70 19.89 -26.39
C ILE A 384 1.86 19.69 -25.40
N HIS A 385 2.87 20.55 -25.48
CA HIS A 385 3.94 20.68 -24.50
C HIS A 385 3.81 22.01 -23.77
N VAL A 386 3.82 21.98 -22.44
CA VAL A 386 3.80 23.16 -21.57
C VAL A 386 4.89 23.01 -20.51
N LEU A 387 5.68 24.08 -20.31
CA LEU A 387 6.63 24.23 -19.21
C LEU A 387 6.25 25.47 -18.41
N VAL A 388 6.03 25.28 -17.10
CA VAL A 388 5.64 26.35 -16.18
C VAL A 388 6.75 26.60 -15.19
N ASP A 389 7.07 27.88 -14.96
CA ASP A 389 7.90 28.35 -13.86
C ASP A 389 7.00 28.56 -12.64
N MET A 390 7.08 27.66 -11.67
CA MET A 390 6.23 27.64 -10.48
C MET A 390 6.68 28.69 -9.45
N GLN A 391 7.91 29.19 -9.55
CA GLN A 391 8.35 30.30 -8.69
C GLN A 391 7.61 31.59 -9.07
N ASN A 392 7.54 31.87 -10.36
CA ASN A 392 7.00 33.11 -10.92
C ASN A 392 5.53 32.98 -11.40
N MET A 393 5.01 31.75 -11.46
CA MET A 393 3.69 31.38 -11.98
C MET A 393 3.46 31.93 -13.39
N ILE A 394 4.33 31.51 -14.32
CA ILE A 394 4.27 31.87 -15.75
C ILE A 394 4.55 30.66 -16.65
N VAL A 395 3.83 30.56 -17.77
CA VAL A 395 4.18 29.66 -18.87
C VAL A 395 5.43 30.19 -19.57
N VAL A 396 6.47 29.37 -19.66
CA VAL A 396 7.78 29.77 -20.22
C VAL A 396 8.17 29.02 -21.48
N GLU A 397 7.62 27.83 -21.69
CA GLU A 397 7.63 27.18 -23.01
C GLU A 397 6.23 26.63 -23.29
N PHE A 398 5.77 26.84 -24.52
CA PHE A 398 4.51 26.31 -25.02
C PHE A 398 4.68 25.89 -26.48
N VAL A 399 4.36 24.64 -26.79
CA VAL A 399 4.42 24.11 -28.16
C VAL A 399 3.27 23.14 -28.39
N ASP A 400 2.33 23.49 -29.27
CA ASP A 400 1.37 22.54 -29.83
C ASP A 400 2.04 21.79 -30.99
N ARG A 401 2.68 20.66 -30.67
CA ARG A 401 3.57 19.88 -31.55
C ARG A 401 2.79 19.07 -32.59
N LYS A 402 1.62 18.55 -32.22
CA LYS A 402 0.82 17.62 -33.03
C LYS A 402 -0.64 17.73 -32.62
N LEU A 403 -1.53 18.02 -33.56
CA LEU A 403 -2.97 17.95 -33.32
C LEU A 403 -3.39 16.47 -33.22
N ILE A 404 -3.52 15.98 -31.99
CA ILE A 404 -4.15 14.70 -31.67
C ILE A 404 -5.59 15.03 -31.22
N PRO A 405 -6.63 14.44 -31.84
CA PRO A 405 -8.01 14.61 -31.41
C PRO A 405 -8.19 14.18 -29.95
N LEU A 406 -9.02 14.91 -29.23
CA LEU A 406 -9.52 14.43 -27.93
C LEU A 406 -10.26 13.10 -28.14
N PRO A 407 -10.08 12.12 -27.25
CA PRO A 407 -10.91 10.94 -27.23
C PRO A 407 -12.42 11.32 -27.17
N PRO A 408 -13.29 10.59 -27.88
CA PRO A 408 -14.72 10.75 -27.76
C PRO A 408 -15.15 10.48 -26.31
N ALA A 409 -16.26 11.07 -25.88
CA ALA A 409 -16.81 10.81 -24.57
C ALA A 409 -17.23 9.34 -24.45
N ASP A 410 -16.49 8.55 -23.67
CA ASP A 410 -16.85 7.17 -23.37
C ASP A 410 -18.10 7.15 -22.46
N PRO A 411 -19.19 6.45 -22.83
CA PRO A 411 -20.34 6.26 -21.93
C PRO A 411 -19.99 5.49 -20.64
N LEU A 412 -18.91 4.69 -20.64
CA LEU A 412 -18.47 3.90 -19.47
C LEU A 412 -17.60 4.69 -18.49
N ARG A 413 -17.25 5.95 -18.77
CA ARG A 413 -16.35 6.76 -17.93
C ARG A 413 -16.87 7.07 -16.52
N ASN A 414 -18.18 7.01 -16.30
CA ASN A 414 -18.79 7.46 -15.04
C ASN A 414 -18.94 6.30 -14.04
N TYR A 415 -18.24 6.42 -12.90
CA TYR A 415 -18.17 5.45 -11.81
C TYR A 415 -19.04 5.78 -10.59
N ALA A 416 -19.85 6.84 -10.67
CA ALA A 416 -20.75 7.24 -9.58
C ALA A 416 -21.89 6.22 -9.34
N ALA A 417 -22.72 6.49 -8.32
CA ALA A 417 -23.92 5.69 -8.07
C ALA A 417 -24.86 5.64 -9.30
N ALA A 418 -25.65 4.58 -9.43
CA ALA A 418 -26.50 4.30 -10.59
C ALA A 418 -27.40 5.48 -11.02
N GLU A 419 -27.93 6.23 -10.05
CA GLU A 419 -28.74 7.44 -10.25
C GLU A 419 -27.99 8.52 -11.05
N SER A 420 -26.68 8.67 -10.83
CA SER A 420 -25.83 9.66 -11.50
C SER A 420 -25.21 9.14 -12.80
N ARG A 421 -24.88 7.84 -12.88
CA ARG A 421 -24.22 7.24 -14.08
C ARG A 421 -25.18 6.64 -15.11
N GLY A 422 -26.49 6.72 -14.91
CA GLY A 422 -27.49 6.19 -15.85
C GLY A 422 -27.54 4.65 -15.92
N GLY A 423 -27.51 3.98 -14.76
CA GLY A 423 -27.50 2.51 -14.69
C GLY A 423 -28.40 1.94 -13.58
N VAL A 424 -28.05 0.74 -13.11
CA VAL A 424 -28.66 0.09 -11.94
C VAL A 424 -27.54 -0.42 -11.04
N ASP A 425 -27.68 -0.24 -9.72
CA ASP A 425 -26.76 -0.78 -8.71
C ASP A 425 -27.26 -2.14 -8.22
N ARG A 426 -26.34 -2.97 -7.70
CA ARG A 426 -26.66 -4.34 -7.27
C ARG A 426 -27.57 -4.35 -6.05
N SER A 427 -28.71 -5.03 -6.14
CA SER A 427 -29.71 -5.15 -5.07
C SER A 427 -29.56 -6.39 -4.18
N ASP A 428 -28.59 -7.27 -4.48
CA ASP A 428 -28.35 -8.54 -3.78
C ASP A 428 -27.26 -8.47 -2.69
N VAL A 429 -26.56 -7.32 -2.58
CA VAL A 429 -25.54 -7.08 -1.56
C VAL A 429 -26.18 -6.88 -0.19
N LYS A 430 -26.14 -7.93 0.64
CA LYS A 430 -26.67 -7.90 2.01
C LYS A 430 -25.69 -7.22 2.98
N PRO A 431 -26.16 -6.50 4.03
CA PRO A 431 -25.30 -5.90 5.03
C PRO A 431 -24.41 -6.93 5.77
N LEU A 432 -23.13 -6.59 5.95
CA LEU A 432 -22.16 -7.35 6.75
C LEU A 432 -21.75 -6.51 7.97
N ASN A 433 -22.30 -6.83 9.14
CA ASN A 433 -22.08 -6.06 10.36
C ASN A 433 -20.91 -6.65 11.18
N ILE A 434 -19.82 -5.90 11.29
CA ILE A 434 -18.68 -6.23 12.16
C ILE A 434 -18.84 -5.48 13.48
N ILE A 435 -19.10 -6.19 14.58
CA ILE A 435 -19.38 -5.60 15.90
C ILE A 435 -18.47 -6.18 16.99
N GLN A 436 -18.08 -5.33 17.94
CA GLN A 436 -17.33 -5.71 19.14
C GLN A 436 -18.10 -5.23 20.38
N PRO A 437 -19.03 -6.03 20.94
CA PRO A 437 -19.95 -5.57 21.99
C PRO A 437 -19.24 -5.20 23.30
N GLU A 438 -18.11 -5.84 23.60
CA GLU A 438 -17.27 -5.56 24.78
C GLU A 438 -16.15 -4.54 24.48
N GLY A 439 -16.16 -3.92 23.29
CA GLY A 439 -15.08 -3.07 22.81
C GLY A 439 -13.89 -3.84 22.22
N PRO A 440 -12.80 -3.13 21.86
CA PRO A 440 -11.62 -3.73 21.24
C PRO A 440 -10.69 -4.37 22.27
N SER A 441 -9.91 -5.35 21.81
CA SER A 441 -8.86 -6.02 22.60
C SER A 441 -7.54 -5.23 22.64
N PHE A 442 -7.46 -4.10 21.94
CA PHE A 442 -6.31 -3.18 21.96
C PHE A 442 -6.54 -2.06 22.96
N ARG A 443 -5.44 -1.53 23.51
CA ARG A 443 -5.41 -0.33 24.35
C ARG A 443 -4.55 0.74 23.69
N VAL A 444 -4.92 2.00 23.90
CA VAL A 444 -4.17 3.15 23.39
C VAL A 444 -3.96 4.16 24.50
N ASP A 445 -2.71 4.55 24.74
CA ASP A 445 -2.32 5.66 25.62
C ASP A 445 -1.54 6.70 24.81
N GLY A 446 -2.17 7.83 24.52
CA GLY A 446 -1.68 8.81 23.53
C GLY A 446 -1.50 8.15 22.16
N HIS A 447 -0.24 7.90 21.80
CA HIS A 447 0.17 7.22 20.56
C HIS A 447 0.76 5.80 20.79
N PHE A 448 0.85 5.34 22.04
CA PHE A 448 1.27 3.98 22.36
C PHE A 448 0.09 3.01 22.21
N VAL A 449 0.34 1.85 21.60
CA VAL A 449 -0.64 0.80 21.36
C VAL A 449 -0.19 -0.48 22.04
N GLU A 450 -1.11 -1.16 22.72
CA GLU A 450 -0.92 -2.52 23.25
C GLU A 450 -2.02 -3.44 22.73
N TRP A 451 -1.67 -4.63 22.21
CA TRP A 451 -2.65 -5.60 21.72
C TRP A 451 -2.03 -7.00 21.64
N GLN A 452 -2.67 -8.03 22.21
CA GLN A 452 -2.25 -9.43 22.07
C GLN A 452 -0.72 -9.65 22.23
N LYS A 453 -0.13 -9.07 23.29
CA LYS A 453 1.32 -9.03 23.61
C LYS A 453 2.19 -8.11 22.74
N TRP A 454 1.73 -7.66 21.58
CA TRP A 454 2.38 -6.58 20.84
C TRP A 454 2.28 -5.25 21.57
N ASN A 455 3.31 -4.44 21.41
CA ASN A 455 3.28 -3.04 21.78
C ASN A 455 4.23 -2.21 20.91
N PHE A 456 3.80 -1.01 20.53
CA PHE A 456 4.50 -0.09 19.63
C PHE A 456 3.93 1.34 19.76
N ARG A 457 4.47 2.31 19.03
CA ARG A 457 3.94 3.68 18.93
C ARG A 457 3.61 4.04 17.49
N ILE A 458 2.52 4.78 17.29
CA ILE A 458 2.09 5.32 15.98
C ILE A 458 2.58 6.76 15.86
N GLY A 459 3.40 7.04 14.85
CA GLY A 459 3.71 8.41 14.42
C GLY A 459 3.28 8.65 12.98
N PHE A 460 3.46 9.90 12.53
CA PHE A 460 3.09 10.34 11.20
C PHE A 460 3.99 11.49 10.73
N THR A 461 4.43 11.48 9.47
CA THR A 461 5.22 12.57 8.86
C THR A 461 4.60 13.03 7.54
N PRO A 462 4.82 14.30 7.10
CA PRO A 462 4.27 14.78 5.83
C PRO A 462 4.74 13.98 4.59
N ARG A 463 5.97 13.46 4.64
CA ARG A 463 6.59 12.71 3.52
C ARG A 463 6.19 11.24 3.49
N GLU A 464 6.38 10.53 4.60
CA GLU A 464 6.21 9.06 4.67
C GLU A 464 4.76 8.65 4.96
N GLY A 465 3.97 9.55 5.55
CA GLY A 465 2.71 9.18 6.19
C GLY A 465 2.98 8.39 7.47
N LEU A 466 2.38 7.20 7.57
CA LEU A 466 2.39 6.36 8.77
C LEU A 466 3.79 5.78 9.10
N VAL A 467 4.23 5.98 10.34
CA VAL A 467 5.45 5.39 10.91
C VAL A 467 5.13 4.60 12.17
N ILE A 468 5.67 3.38 12.31
CA ILE A 468 5.52 2.57 13.52
C ILE A 468 6.86 2.48 14.26
N TYR A 469 6.90 2.87 15.53
CA TYR A 469 8.12 2.90 16.34
C TYR A 469 8.11 1.90 17.50
N SER A 470 9.31 1.54 17.95
CA SER A 470 9.58 0.76 19.17
C SER A 470 8.80 -0.56 19.25
N VAL A 471 8.70 -1.27 18.13
CA VAL A 471 7.94 -2.53 18.00
C VAL A 471 8.56 -3.62 18.87
N ALA A 472 7.76 -4.15 19.79
CA ALA A 472 8.17 -5.24 20.68
C ALA A 472 7.02 -6.20 21.00
N TYR A 473 7.39 -7.39 21.48
CA TYR A 473 6.46 -8.44 21.90
C TYR A 473 6.71 -8.84 23.35
N VAL A 474 5.65 -9.06 24.14
CA VAL A 474 5.74 -9.51 25.54
C VAL A 474 5.73 -11.05 25.61
N ASP A 475 6.88 -11.65 25.91
CA ASP A 475 7.10 -13.10 25.89
C ASP A 475 7.28 -13.67 27.30
N GLY A 476 6.18 -13.72 28.07
CA GLY A 476 6.14 -14.32 29.40
C GLY A 476 7.25 -13.83 30.33
N SER A 477 8.03 -14.75 30.89
CA SER A 477 9.16 -14.44 31.79
C SER A 477 10.37 -13.79 31.11
N ARG A 478 10.43 -13.77 29.77
CA ARG A 478 11.44 -13.00 29.03
C ARG A 478 11.07 -11.52 28.91
N GLY A 479 9.84 -11.15 29.28
CA GLY A 479 9.36 -9.77 29.27
C GLY A 479 9.22 -9.18 27.88
N ARG A 480 9.39 -7.86 27.76
CA ARG A 480 9.29 -7.11 26.52
C ARG A 480 10.54 -7.29 25.66
N ARG A 481 10.39 -7.95 24.51
CA ARG A 481 11.45 -8.28 23.56
C ARG A 481 11.33 -7.44 22.28
N PRO A 482 12.30 -6.56 21.97
CA PRO A 482 12.26 -5.73 20.78
C PRO A 482 12.36 -6.54 19.47
N VAL A 483 11.72 -6.02 18.42
CA VAL A 483 11.70 -6.58 17.06
C VAL A 483 12.25 -5.55 16.08
N ALA A 484 11.73 -4.33 16.10
CA ALA A 484 12.16 -3.21 15.25
C ALA A 484 12.10 -1.89 16.01
N HIS A 485 13.03 -0.98 15.72
CA HIS A 485 13.01 0.38 16.23
C HIS A 485 12.04 1.28 15.45
N ARG A 486 11.99 1.14 14.11
CA ARG A 486 11.19 1.99 13.21
C ARG A 486 10.82 1.23 11.94
N LEU A 487 9.55 1.28 11.54
CA LEU A 487 9.01 0.72 10.31
C LEU A 487 8.23 1.82 9.57
N SER A 488 8.53 2.07 8.30
CA SER A 488 7.77 3.00 7.43
C SER A 488 8.00 2.71 5.94
N PHE A 489 7.21 3.37 5.10
CA PHE A 489 7.48 3.52 3.67
C PHE A 489 8.14 4.88 3.43
N VAL A 490 9.33 4.89 2.82
CA VAL A 490 10.19 6.09 2.72
C VAL A 490 10.28 6.68 1.32
N GLU A 491 9.89 5.91 0.29
CA GLU A 491 9.81 6.39 -1.08
C GLU A 491 8.84 5.52 -1.89
N MET A 492 8.21 6.13 -2.90
CA MET A 492 7.43 5.45 -3.93
C MET A 492 7.86 6.00 -5.29
N VAL A 493 8.03 5.13 -6.30
CA VAL A 493 8.45 5.56 -7.65
C VAL A 493 7.62 4.85 -8.72
N VAL A 494 7.03 5.62 -9.64
CA VAL A 494 6.13 5.10 -10.69
C VAL A 494 6.65 5.41 -12.11
N PRO A 495 7.59 4.63 -12.66
CA PRO A 495 8.09 4.79 -14.03
C PRO A 495 7.13 4.20 -15.09
N TYR A 496 6.89 4.94 -16.16
CA TYR A 496 6.08 4.53 -17.31
C TYR A 496 6.94 4.01 -18.49
N GLY A 497 6.43 3.01 -19.21
CA GLY A 497 7.14 2.27 -20.26
C GLY A 497 6.94 2.75 -21.69
N ASP A 498 6.23 3.86 -21.91
CA ASP A 498 6.02 4.43 -23.26
C ASP A 498 7.04 5.55 -23.56
N PRO A 499 7.81 5.46 -24.66
CA PRO A 499 8.87 6.41 -24.99
C PRO A 499 8.38 7.72 -25.63
N ASN A 500 7.09 7.87 -25.92
CA ASN A 500 6.53 9.09 -26.51
C ASN A 500 6.37 10.19 -25.45
N ASP A 501 6.35 11.45 -25.88
CA ASP A 501 5.96 12.60 -25.05
C ASP A 501 4.43 12.62 -24.91
N PRO A 502 3.85 12.75 -23.70
CA PRO A 502 4.48 13.09 -22.42
C PRO A 502 4.87 11.90 -21.52
N HIS A 503 4.75 10.66 -21.98
CA HIS A 503 4.87 9.47 -21.13
C HIS A 503 6.29 9.15 -20.66
N TYR A 504 7.33 9.33 -21.51
CA TYR A 504 8.71 8.95 -21.17
C TYR A 504 9.25 9.63 -19.91
N ARG A 505 8.71 10.82 -19.59
CA ARG A 505 9.08 11.63 -18.42
C ARG A 505 8.28 11.28 -17.16
N LYS A 506 7.18 10.53 -17.26
CA LYS A 506 6.36 10.09 -16.11
C LYS A 506 7.13 9.06 -15.29
N ASN A 507 7.80 9.53 -14.24
CA ASN A 507 8.62 8.76 -13.31
C ASN A 507 8.58 9.44 -11.92
N ALA A 508 7.37 9.64 -11.40
CA ALA A 508 7.14 10.40 -10.17
C ALA A 508 7.79 9.70 -8.96
N PHE A 509 8.30 10.49 -8.02
CA PHE A 509 8.78 10.07 -6.70
C PHE A 509 7.75 10.49 -5.66
N ASP A 510 6.59 9.83 -5.62
CA ASP A 510 5.38 10.37 -5.00
C ASP A 510 5.54 10.76 -3.52
N ALA A 511 6.45 10.13 -2.77
CA ALA A 511 6.77 10.56 -1.40
C ALA A 511 7.72 11.77 -1.37
N GLY A 512 8.79 11.76 -2.18
CA GLY A 512 9.79 12.82 -2.20
C GLY A 512 9.51 14.03 -3.11
N GLU A 513 8.52 13.95 -4.00
CA GLU A 513 8.08 15.03 -4.90
C GLU A 513 6.77 15.67 -4.45
N ASP A 514 5.87 14.95 -3.77
CA ASP A 514 4.56 15.48 -3.33
C ASP A 514 4.26 15.21 -1.84
N GLY A 515 4.57 14.00 -1.33
CA GLY A 515 4.47 13.61 0.07
C GLY A 515 3.23 12.77 0.38
N LEU A 516 3.42 11.49 0.73
CA LEU A 516 2.33 10.54 0.98
C LEU A 516 1.45 10.99 2.16
N GLY A 517 2.08 11.49 3.22
CA GLY A 517 1.37 11.93 4.43
C GLY A 517 0.61 13.24 4.26
N LYS A 518 1.14 14.16 3.45
CA LYS A 518 0.50 15.44 3.11
C LYS A 518 -0.76 15.24 2.24
N ASN A 519 -0.73 14.20 1.40
CA ASN A 519 -1.84 13.79 0.54
C ASN A 519 -2.79 12.76 1.20
N ALA A 520 -2.68 12.54 2.51
CA ALA A 520 -3.50 11.58 3.22
C ALA A 520 -4.98 12.01 3.33
N HIS A 521 -5.88 11.04 3.47
CA HIS A 521 -7.32 11.26 3.55
C HIS A 521 -7.82 11.33 4.99
N SER A 522 -8.89 12.09 5.20
CA SER A 522 -9.75 11.96 6.39
C SER A 522 -10.67 10.76 6.23
N LEU A 523 -10.30 9.63 6.86
CA LEU A 523 -10.98 8.34 6.70
C LEU A 523 -12.35 8.31 7.40
N LYS A 524 -13.38 7.80 6.71
CA LYS A 524 -14.77 7.72 7.19
C LYS A 524 -15.08 6.34 7.76
N LYS A 525 -15.61 6.32 8.98
CA LYS A 525 -16.08 5.09 9.63
C LYS A 525 -17.24 4.48 8.86
N GLY A 526 -17.14 3.18 8.59
CA GLY A 526 -18.13 2.41 7.83
C GLY A 526 -17.92 2.43 6.31
N CYS A 527 -17.05 3.30 5.79
CA CYS A 527 -16.64 3.31 4.38
C CYS A 527 -15.20 2.80 4.24
N ASP A 528 -14.23 3.59 4.69
CA ASP A 528 -12.80 3.29 4.53
C ASP A 528 -12.29 2.31 5.60
N CYS A 529 -12.90 2.36 6.79
CA CYS A 529 -12.63 1.44 7.90
C CYS A 529 -13.92 0.95 8.55
N VAL A 530 -14.09 -0.37 8.64
CA VAL A 530 -15.31 -1.05 9.12
C VAL A 530 -15.04 -1.78 10.44
N GLY A 531 -15.98 -1.68 11.39
CA GLY A 531 -15.86 -2.29 12.73
C GLY A 531 -15.65 -1.28 13.87
N PHE A 532 -14.96 -1.69 14.93
CA PHE A 532 -14.55 -0.80 16.01
C PHE A 532 -13.23 -0.11 15.64
N ILE A 533 -13.30 1.17 15.28
CA ILE A 533 -12.15 1.93 14.81
C ILE A 533 -11.71 2.95 15.87
N LYS A 534 -10.40 3.00 16.15
CA LYS A 534 -9.73 4.11 16.81
C LYS A 534 -8.98 4.91 15.75
N TYR A 535 -9.27 6.20 15.66
CA TYR A 535 -8.59 7.11 14.75
C TYR A 535 -7.50 7.94 15.43
N PHE A 536 -6.51 8.38 14.65
CA PHE A 536 -5.53 9.41 15.03
C PHE A 536 -5.51 10.49 13.96
N ASP A 537 -5.53 11.74 14.40
CA ASP A 537 -5.42 12.91 13.52
C ASP A 537 -3.95 13.20 13.20
N ALA A 538 -3.69 13.87 12.08
CA ALA A 538 -2.37 14.37 11.73
C ALA A 538 -2.40 15.91 11.57
N HIS A 539 -1.35 16.58 12.04
CA HIS A 539 -1.22 18.04 11.95
C HIS A 539 -0.02 18.41 11.07
N PHE A 540 -0.22 19.34 10.14
CA PHE A 540 0.79 19.80 9.21
C PHE A 540 0.85 21.32 9.13
N THR A 541 1.81 21.81 8.36
CA THR A 541 1.81 23.17 7.84
C THR A 541 1.19 23.19 6.45
N ASN A 542 0.46 24.24 6.12
CA ASN A 542 0.22 24.63 4.74
C ASN A 542 1.42 25.43 4.21
N PHE A 543 1.48 25.67 2.90
CA PHE A 543 2.58 26.39 2.24
C PHE A 543 2.90 27.74 2.88
N THR A 544 1.91 28.44 3.45
CA THR A 544 2.08 29.75 4.08
C THR A 544 2.35 29.70 5.58
N GLY A 545 2.56 28.52 6.17
CA GLY A 545 2.84 28.37 7.61
C GLY A 545 1.60 28.30 8.52
N GLY A 546 0.39 28.25 7.95
CA GLY A 546 -0.83 27.97 8.70
C GLY A 546 -0.91 26.50 9.10
N ILE A 547 -1.67 26.17 10.15
CA ILE A 547 -1.89 24.78 10.54
C ILE A 547 -3.02 24.17 9.72
N GLU A 548 -2.76 22.98 9.17
CA GLU A 548 -3.78 22.09 8.63
C GLU A 548 -3.87 20.84 9.50
N THR A 549 -5.06 20.27 9.60
CA THR A 549 -5.32 19.05 10.37
C THR A 549 -6.15 18.10 9.52
N ILE A 550 -5.62 16.91 9.31
CA ILE A 550 -6.35 15.81 8.68
C ILE A 550 -6.94 14.99 9.83
N GLU A 551 -8.22 15.23 10.11
CA GLU A 551 -8.98 14.45 11.09
C GLU A 551 -9.10 13.01 10.60
N ASN A 552 -9.06 12.03 11.50
CA ASN A 552 -9.17 10.60 11.15
C ASN A 552 -8.13 10.08 10.14
N CYS A 553 -6.95 10.69 10.07
CA CYS A 553 -5.89 10.36 9.11
C CYS A 553 -5.38 8.90 9.21
N VAL A 554 -5.17 8.40 10.42
CA VAL A 554 -4.76 7.00 10.67
C VAL A 554 -5.90 6.22 11.31
N CYS A 555 -6.17 5.04 10.77
CA CYS A 555 -7.14 4.08 11.25
C CYS A 555 -6.44 2.92 11.99
N LEU A 556 -6.91 2.59 13.19
CA LEU A 556 -6.50 1.44 14.00
C LEU A 556 -7.73 0.58 14.35
N HIS A 557 -7.69 -0.70 14.01
CA HIS A 557 -8.73 -1.67 14.37
C HIS A 557 -8.14 -3.08 14.49
N GLU A 558 -8.88 -4.00 15.12
CA GLU A 558 -8.61 -5.45 14.99
C GLU A 558 -9.71 -6.13 14.17
N GLU A 559 -9.35 -7.15 13.42
CA GLU A 559 -10.28 -7.95 12.62
C GLU A 559 -10.01 -9.45 12.75
N ASP A 560 -11.04 -10.27 12.51
CA ASP A 560 -10.91 -11.72 12.40
C ASP A 560 -10.11 -12.08 11.13
N HIS A 561 -9.24 -13.07 11.26
CA HIS A 561 -8.40 -13.56 10.17
C HIS A 561 -8.46 -15.10 10.04
N GLY A 562 -9.65 -15.67 10.22
CA GLY A 562 -9.89 -17.10 10.00
C GLY A 562 -9.26 -18.00 11.07
N ILE A 563 -8.59 -19.07 10.65
CA ILE A 563 -7.98 -20.08 11.54
C ILE A 563 -6.52 -19.69 11.83
N LEU A 564 -6.16 -19.64 13.12
CA LEU A 564 -4.78 -19.45 13.58
C LEU A 564 -4.01 -20.75 13.60
N TRP A 565 -4.61 -21.79 14.19
CA TRP A 565 -4.15 -23.17 14.09
C TRP A 565 -5.30 -24.15 14.36
N LYS A 566 -5.21 -25.35 13.78
CA LYS A 566 -6.14 -26.46 13.99
C LYS A 566 -5.39 -27.79 13.97
N HIS A 567 -5.76 -28.71 14.84
CA HIS A 567 -5.35 -30.11 14.78
C HIS A 567 -6.52 -31.03 15.13
N GLN A 568 -6.54 -32.23 14.57
CA GLN A 568 -7.41 -33.32 14.99
C GLN A 568 -6.57 -34.59 15.07
N ASP A 569 -6.58 -35.25 16.23
CA ASP A 569 -5.92 -36.54 16.42
C ASP A 569 -6.90 -37.66 16.05
N TRP A 570 -6.61 -38.37 14.96
CA TRP A 570 -7.46 -39.45 14.46
C TRP A 570 -7.60 -40.63 15.44
N ARG A 571 -6.66 -40.80 16.38
CA ARG A 571 -6.69 -41.90 17.36
C ARG A 571 -7.70 -41.67 18.48
N THR A 572 -7.90 -40.41 18.85
CA THR A 572 -8.81 -40.00 19.93
C THR A 572 -10.09 -39.35 19.40
N GLY A 573 -10.11 -38.96 18.13
CA GLY A 573 -11.19 -38.17 17.50
C GLY A 573 -11.17 -36.68 17.87
N LEU A 574 -10.40 -36.29 18.90
CA LEU A 574 -10.41 -34.95 19.48
C LEU A 574 -9.79 -33.91 18.54
N ALA A 575 -10.41 -32.73 18.50
CA ALA A 575 -9.95 -31.60 17.70
C ALA A 575 -9.78 -30.34 18.54
N GLU A 576 -8.72 -29.59 18.25
CA GLU A 576 -8.42 -28.27 18.83
C GLU A 576 -8.35 -27.23 17.72
N VAL A 577 -8.97 -26.07 17.93
CA VAL A 577 -9.01 -24.96 16.95
C VAL A 577 -8.82 -23.63 17.67
N ARG A 578 -7.99 -22.75 17.11
CA ARG A 578 -7.93 -21.33 17.48
C ARG A 578 -8.24 -20.46 16.27
N ARG A 579 -9.04 -19.41 16.48
CA ARG A 579 -9.25 -18.36 15.48
C ARG A 579 -8.12 -17.35 15.54
N SER A 580 -7.80 -16.76 14.40
CA SER A 580 -6.81 -15.72 14.27
C SER A 580 -7.48 -14.35 14.33
N ARG A 581 -6.81 -13.38 14.92
CA ARG A 581 -7.07 -11.96 14.72
C ARG A 581 -5.80 -11.28 14.25
N ARG A 582 -5.97 -10.18 13.52
CA ARG A 582 -4.89 -9.22 13.24
C ARG A 582 -5.29 -7.82 13.67
N LEU A 583 -4.31 -7.05 14.14
CA LEU A 583 -4.43 -5.62 14.39
C LEU A 583 -3.90 -4.89 13.16
N THR A 584 -4.71 -4.00 12.60
CA THR A 584 -4.41 -3.23 11.39
C THR A 584 -4.20 -1.77 11.76
N VAL A 585 -3.07 -1.22 11.33
CA VAL A 585 -2.78 0.23 11.36
C VAL A 585 -2.63 0.71 9.93
N SER A 586 -3.41 1.70 9.49
CA SER A 586 -3.41 2.12 8.09
C SER A 586 -3.73 3.59 7.86
N PHE A 587 -3.28 4.11 6.73
CA PHE A 587 -3.73 5.37 6.15
C PHE A 587 -3.95 5.20 4.62
N THR A 588 -4.56 6.17 3.98
CA THR A 588 -4.75 6.20 2.52
C THR A 588 -4.48 7.61 1.99
N CYS A 589 -3.90 7.73 0.81
CA CYS A 589 -3.59 9.00 0.16
C CYS A 589 -3.87 8.96 -1.35
N THR A 590 -4.20 10.10 -1.94
CA THR A 590 -4.30 10.28 -3.40
C THR A 590 -3.06 10.98 -3.92
N VAL A 591 -2.41 10.45 -4.95
CA VAL A 591 -1.36 11.17 -5.68
C VAL A 591 -1.79 11.29 -7.14
N ALA A 592 -2.23 12.50 -7.51
CA ALA A 592 -2.92 12.81 -8.74
C ALA A 592 -4.06 11.82 -9.05
N ASN A 593 -3.85 10.91 -10.02
CA ASN A 593 -4.86 9.97 -10.51
C ASN A 593 -4.99 8.67 -9.69
N TYR A 594 -4.06 8.35 -8.79
CA TYR A 594 -4.04 7.07 -8.06
C TYR A 594 -4.24 7.23 -6.55
N GLU A 595 -4.93 6.26 -5.93
CA GLU A 595 -4.99 6.10 -4.47
C GLU A 595 -4.16 4.92 -3.99
N TYR A 596 -3.48 5.13 -2.87
CA TYR A 596 -2.65 4.13 -2.20
C TYR A 596 -3.05 3.99 -0.75
N GLY A 597 -3.45 2.79 -0.34
CA GLY A 597 -3.69 2.43 1.05
C GLY A 597 -2.49 1.67 1.61
N PHE A 598 -1.86 2.19 2.67
CA PHE A 598 -0.70 1.59 3.32
C PHE A 598 -1.11 0.96 4.65
N PHE A 599 -0.83 -0.33 4.83
CA PHE A 599 -1.28 -1.13 5.97
C PHE A 599 -0.10 -1.85 6.65
N TRP A 600 -0.04 -1.75 7.98
CA TRP A 600 0.77 -2.59 8.83
C TRP A 600 -0.14 -3.49 9.66
N HIS A 601 -0.01 -4.81 9.50
CA HIS A 601 -0.77 -5.81 10.25
C HIS A 601 0.11 -6.55 11.26
N PHE A 602 -0.39 -6.70 12.48
CA PHE A 602 0.23 -7.47 13.56
C PHE A 602 -0.64 -8.67 13.91
N TYR A 603 -0.05 -9.85 14.11
CA TYR A 603 -0.78 -11.10 14.30
C TYR A 603 -0.46 -11.81 15.62
N GLN A 604 -1.38 -12.66 16.09
CA GLN A 604 -1.23 -13.43 17.33
C GLN A 604 -0.13 -14.50 17.28
N ASP A 605 0.31 -14.93 16.08
CA ASP A 605 1.45 -15.83 15.86
C ASP A 605 2.82 -15.12 15.91
N GLY A 606 2.83 -13.80 16.12
CA GLY A 606 4.04 -13.00 16.20
C GLY A 606 4.61 -12.55 14.86
N LYS A 607 3.92 -12.74 13.72
CA LYS A 607 4.32 -12.10 12.46
C LYS A 607 3.81 -10.66 12.34
N ILE A 608 4.51 -9.89 11.51
CA ILE A 608 4.12 -8.57 11.02
C ILE A 608 4.00 -8.66 9.50
N GLU A 609 3.01 -8.01 8.91
CA GLU A 609 2.82 -7.92 7.46
C GLU A 609 2.73 -6.43 7.06
N ALA A 610 3.36 -6.12 5.94
CA ALA A 610 3.20 -4.86 5.23
C ALA A 610 2.36 -5.14 3.98
N GLU A 611 1.23 -4.45 3.82
CA GLU A 611 0.36 -4.54 2.64
C GLU A 611 0.17 -3.12 2.07
N VAL A 612 0.32 -2.98 0.75
CA VAL A 612 -0.06 -1.80 -0.01
C VAL A 612 -1.18 -2.17 -0.97
N LYS A 613 -2.24 -1.36 -0.97
CA LYS A 613 -3.41 -1.46 -1.84
C LYS A 613 -3.34 -0.34 -2.87
N LEU A 614 -3.30 -0.71 -4.15
CA LEU A 614 -3.31 0.23 -5.27
C LEU A 614 -4.71 0.26 -5.87
N THR A 615 -5.29 1.44 -6.06
CA THR A 615 -6.64 1.63 -6.62
C THR A 615 -6.72 3.02 -7.26
N GLY A 616 -7.83 3.33 -7.94
CA GLY A 616 -8.07 4.67 -8.48
C GLY A 616 -8.09 4.69 -10.00
N ILE A 617 -7.65 5.78 -10.62
CA ILE A 617 -7.83 6.01 -12.06
C ILE A 617 -6.50 5.82 -12.80
N LEU A 618 -6.54 5.17 -13.96
CA LEU A 618 -5.36 5.00 -14.83
C LEU A 618 -4.84 6.36 -15.35
N SER A 619 -3.52 6.53 -15.42
CA SER A 619 -2.90 7.71 -16.06
C SER A 619 -2.87 7.54 -17.58
N LEU A 620 -3.93 8.02 -18.24
CA LEU A 620 -4.24 7.76 -19.65
C LEU A 620 -3.45 8.63 -20.66
N GLY A 621 -3.51 8.23 -21.93
CA GLY A 621 -3.03 8.96 -23.11
C GLY A 621 -4.00 8.84 -24.29
N ALA A 622 -3.76 9.62 -25.34
CA ALA A 622 -4.60 9.73 -26.54
C ALA A 622 -3.87 9.24 -27.79
N LEU A 623 -4.57 8.47 -28.62
CA LEU A 623 -4.05 7.91 -29.88
C LEU A 623 -4.63 8.65 -31.08
N GLN A 624 -3.85 8.82 -32.15
CA GLN A 624 -4.44 9.20 -33.44
C GLN A 624 -5.41 8.13 -33.95
N PRO A 625 -6.40 8.47 -34.79
CA PRO A 625 -7.25 7.49 -35.46
C PRO A 625 -6.41 6.42 -36.20
N GLY A 626 -6.59 5.15 -35.81
CA GLY A 626 -5.85 4.02 -36.36
C GLY A 626 -4.43 3.81 -35.80
N GLU A 627 -3.96 4.65 -34.87
CA GLU A 627 -2.69 4.45 -34.16
C GLU A 627 -2.83 3.33 -33.11
N VAL A 628 -1.82 2.46 -33.01
CA VAL A 628 -1.71 1.44 -31.97
C VAL A 628 -0.28 1.50 -31.40
N ARG A 629 -0.16 1.61 -30.07
CA ARG A 629 1.12 1.61 -29.35
C ARG A 629 1.29 0.29 -28.61
N LYS A 630 2.41 -0.41 -28.82
CA LYS A 630 2.76 -1.66 -28.09
C LYS A 630 3.13 -1.45 -26.61
N TYR A 631 3.15 -0.20 -26.15
CA TYR A 631 3.63 0.21 -24.81
C TYR A 631 2.48 0.40 -23.81
N GLY A 632 1.28 -0.07 -24.16
CA GLY A 632 0.07 0.13 -23.37
C GLY A 632 -1.12 -0.64 -23.94
N THR A 633 -2.26 -0.51 -23.29
CA THR A 633 -3.52 -1.15 -23.68
C THR A 633 -4.49 -0.08 -24.16
N THR A 634 -5.10 -0.27 -25.33
CA THR A 634 -6.22 0.56 -25.79
C THR A 634 -7.44 0.29 -24.91
N ILE A 635 -7.96 1.34 -24.27
CA ILE A 635 -9.06 1.27 -23.31
C ILE A 635 -10.41 1.53 -24.00
N ALA A 636 -10.45 2.57 -24.83
CA ALA A 636 -11.60 2.98 -25.63
C ALA A 636 -11.11 3.54 -26.98
N PRO A 637 -11.99 3.82 -27.97
CA PRO A 637 -11.56 4.41 -29.23
C PRO A 637 -10.76 5.70 -29.03
N GLY A 638 -9.49 5.72 -29.46
CA GLY A 638 -8.58 6.85 -29.27
C GLY A 638 -8.00 7.01 -27.84
N LEU A 639 -8.35 6.17 -26.88
CA LEU A 639 -7.91 6.23 -25.49
C LEU A 639 -7.04 5.02 -25.14
N TYR A 640 -5.89 5.23 -24.49
CA TYR A 640 -5.03 4.13 -24.06
C TYR A 640 -4.36 4.38 -22.70
N ALA A 641 -3.98 3.29 -22.03
CA ALA A 641 -3.25 3.32 -20.77
C ALA A 641 -1.84 2.73 -20.97
N PRO A 642 -0.75 3.51 -20.77
CA PRO A 642 0.60 3.00 -20.91
C PRO A 642 0.97 2.03 -19.78
N VAL A 643 1.76 1.00 -20.11
CA VAL A 643 2.37 0.09 -19.13
C VAL A 643 3.27 0.89 -18.18
N HIS A 644 3.25 0.55 -16.90
CA HIS A 644 4.06 1.20 -15.87
C HIS A 644 4.36 0.23 -14.73
N GLN A 645 5.24 0.64 -13.83
CA GLN A 645 5.53 -0.11 -12.60
C GLN A 645 5.26 0.79 -11.40
N HIS A 646 4.89 0.20 -10.26
CA HIS A 646 4.86 0.92 -8.98
C HIS A 646 5.88 0.27 -8.06
N PHE A 647 6.87 1.05 -7.61
CA PHE A 647 7.87 0.61 -6.64
C PHE A 647 7.67 1.30 -5.30
N PHE A 648 7.80 0.54 -4.23
CA PHE A 648 7.69 0.98 -2.84
C PHE A 648 8.98 0.64 -2.11
N VAL A 649 9.44 1.52 -1.23
CA VAL A 649 10.61 1.27 -0.38
C VAL A 649 10.22 1.29 1.08
N ALA A 650 10.29 0.13 1.74
CA ALA A 650 10.13 0.03 3.18
C ALA A 650 11.49 0.17 3.89
N ARG A 651 11.60 1.12 4.83
CA ARG A 651 12.77 1.27 5.71
C ARG A 651 12.48 0.55 7.02
N LEU A 652 13.22 -0.52 7.27
CA LEU A 652 13.06 -1.41 8.41
C LEU A 652 14.30 -1.27 9.30
N ASP A 653 14.19 -0.43 10.32
CA ASP A 653 15.22 -0.23 11.33
C ASP A 653 15.05 -1.31 12.41
N MET A 654 15.89 -2.34 12.38
CA MET A 654 15.66 -3.59 13.10
C MET A 654 16.35 -3.62 14.47
N ALA A 655 15.73 -4.30 15.43
CA ALA A 655 16.21 -4.36 16.81
C ALA A 655 15.96 -5.74 17.46
N VAL A 656 16.10 -6.82 16.69
CA VAL A 656 15.67 -8.17 17.11
C VAL A 656 16.44 -8.61 18.36
N ASP A 657 15.72 -8.74 19.48
CA ASP A 657 16.25 -9.04 20.82
C ASP A 657 17.39 -8.09 21.31
N CYS A 658 17.63 -6.97 20.61
CA CYS A 658 18.60 -5.95 21.03
C CYS A 658 17.94 -4.98 22.01
N LYS A 659 18.59 -4.72 23.14
CA LYS A 659 18.24 -3.54 23.95
C LYS A 659 18.76 -2.27 23.25
N PRO A 660 18.20 -1.09 23.55
CA PRO A 660 18.70 0.16 22.97
C PRO A 660 20.20 0.35 23.24
N GLY A 661 20.96 0.63 22.18
CA GLY A 661 22.42 0.73 22.21
C GLY A 661 23.18 -0.61 22.04
N GLU A 662 22.49 -1.76 21.97
CA GLU A 662 23.11 -3.05 21.67
C GLU A 662 23.17 -3.28 20.15
N ALA A 663 24.38 -3.26 19.59
CA ALA A 663 24.69 -3.57 18.21
C ALA A 663 24.96 -5.08 18.05
N HIS A 664 23.90 -5.89 18.09
CA HIS A 664 23.99 -7.36 18.06
C HIS A 664 23.11 -7.99 16.98
N ASN A 665 22.69 -7.24 15.97
CA ASN A 665 21.99 -7.76 14.81
C ASN A 665 22.95 -7.96 13.63
N GLN A 666 22.64 -8.95 12.80
CA GLN A 666 23.30 -9.21 11.52
C GLN A 666 22.28 -9.86 10.57
N VAL A 667 22.47 -9.70 9.25
CA VAL A 667 21.54 -10.21 8.24
C VAL A 667 22.13 -11.40 7.49
N VAL A 668 21.36 -12.48 7.40
CA VAL A 668 21.71 -13.71 6.69
C VAL A 668 20.78 -13.88 5.50
N GLU A 669 21.33 -14.05 4.30
CA GLU A 669 20.59 -14.57 3.16
C GLU A 669 20.48 -16.09 3.27
N VAL A 670 19.27 -16.62 3.09
CA VAL A 670 19.00 -18.06 3.11
C VAL A 670 18.47 -18.49 1.74
N ASN A 671 19.08 -19.51 1.16
CA ASN A 671 18.65 -20.15 -0.09
C ASN A 671 18.35 -21.63 0.19
N VAL A 672 17.35 -22.21 -0.47
CA VAL A 672 17.14 -23.65 -0.52
C VAL A 672 17.97 -24.22 -1.67
N ILE A 673 18.79 -25.23 -1.36
CA ILE A 673 19.70 -25.90 -2.28
C ILE A 673 19.28 -27.38 -2.39
N VAL A 674 19.23 -27.91 -3.61
CA VAL A 674 19.03 -29.35 -3.85
C VAL A 674 20.37 -30.04 -3.65
N GLU A 675 20.38 -31.13 -2.88
CA GLU A 675 21.59 -31.92 -2.65
C GLU A 675 21.92 -32.76 -3.89
N GLU A 676 23.21 -32.90 -4.21
CA GLU A 676 23.63 -33.64 -5.40
C GLU A 676 23.38 -35.16 -5.24
N PRO A 677 23.18 -35.91 -6.34
CA PRO A 677 23.11 -37.38 -6.31
C PRO A 677 24.37 -38.02 -5.73
N GLY A 678 24.22 -39.03 -4.87
CA GLY A 678 25.37 -39.76 -4.32
C GLY A 678 25.02 -40.74 -3.21
N GLU A 679 26.05 -41.32 -2.56
CA GLU A 679 25.89 -42.31 -1.48
C GLU A 679 25.08 -41.79 -0.29
N ASN A 680 25.12 -40.48 -0.03
CA ASN A 680 24.35 -39.82 1.04
C ASN A 680 22.96 -39.33 0.58
N ASN A 681 22.63 -39.46 -0.70
CA ASN A 681 21.39 -39.00 -1.33
C ASN A 681 20.93 -39.98 -2.43
N VAL A 682 20.92 -41.29 -2.13
CA VAL A 682 20.68 -42.38 -3.10
C VAL A 682 19.33 -42.27 -3.81
N HIS A 683 18.37 -41.56 -3.22
CA HIS A 683 17.02 -41.36 -3.76
C HIS A 683 16.83 -39.97 -4.41
N ASN A 684 17.88 -39.16 -4.53
CA ASN A 684 17.89 -37.83 -5.16
C ASN A 684 16.78 -36.88 -4.65
N ASN A 685 16.42 -37.00 -3.37
CA ASN A 685 15.28 -36.29 -2.77
C ASN A 685 15.69 -35.24 -1.74
N ALA A 686 16.97 -35.17 -1.36
CA ALA A 686 17.45 -34.29 -0.33
C ALA A 686 17.59 -32.84 -0.84
N PHE A 687 17.27 -31.90 0.04
CA PHE A 687 17.49 -30.47 -0.12
C PHE A 687 17.65 -29.84 1.27
N TYR A 688 18.37 -28.74 1.36
CA TYR A 688 18.68 -28.08 2.63
C TYR A 688 18.70 -26.55 2.50
N ALA A 689 18.74 -25.86 3.64
CA ALA A 689 18.88 -24.41 3.70
C ALA A 689 20.37 -24.04 3.83
N GLU A 690 20.88 -23.27 2.87
CA GLU A 690 22.22 -22.68 2.93
C GLU A 690 22.13 -21.23 3.45
N GLU A 691 22.94 -20.91 4.45
CA GLU A 691 23.05 -19.57 5.03
C GLU A 691 24.29 -18.82 4.52
N LYS A 692 24.09 -17.60 4.01
CA LYS A 692 25.16 -16.65 3.67
C LYS A 692 25.03 -15.38 4.51
N LEU A 693 25.99 -15.14 5.39
CA LEU A 693 26.09 -13.89 6.14
C LEU A 693 26.40 -12.70 5.20
N LEU A 694 25.58 -11.65 5.27
CA LEU A 694 25.81 -10.39 4.55
C LEU A 694 26.73 -9.51 5.41
N LYS A 695 28.03 -9.50 5.08
CA LYS A 695 29.09 -8.90 5.91
C LYS A 695 29.30 -7.40 5.73
N SER A 696 28.92 -6.85 4.58
CA SER A 696 29.10 -5.42 4.25
C SER A 696 28.00 -4.92 3.32
N GLU A 697 27.88 -3.60 3.20
CA GLU A 697 26.82 -2.94 2.43
C GLU A 697 26.80 -3.35 0.94
N GLU A 698 27.97 -3.42 0.28
CA GLU A 698 28.06 -3.90 -1.11
C GLU A 698 27.65 -5.37 -1.24
N ALA A 699 28.04 -6.22 -0.28
CA ALA A 699 27.65 -7.62 -0.26
C ALA A 699 26.14 -7.81 0.02
N ALA A 700 25.48 -6.78 0.58
CA ALA A 700 24.08 -6.77 0.96
C ALA A 700 23.14 -6.11 -0.07
N MET A 701 23.64 -5.79 -1.26
CA MET A 701 22.84 -5.51 -2.45
C MET A 701 22.31 -6.85 -3.01
N ARG A 702 21.06 -7.21 -2.71
CA ARG A 702 20.48 -8.55 -3.00
C ARG A 702 19.17 -8.46 -3.76
N ASP A 703 18.96 -9.44 -4.63
CA ASP A 703 17.71 -9.63 -5.36
C ASP A 703 16.94 -10.85 -4.86
N CYS A 704 15.61 -10.81 -4.98
CA CYS A 704 14.76 -11.95 -4.69
C CYS A 704 15.05 -13.11 -5.66
N ASN A 705 14.93 -14.35 -5.20
CA ASN A 705 15.01 -15.53 -6.06
C ASN A 705 13.96 -16.56 -5.63
N SER A 706 12.92 -16.71 -6.44
CA SER A 706 11.83 -17.66 -6.18
C SER A 706 12.27 -19.12 -6.38
N LEU A 707 13.22 -19.40 -7.28
CA LEU A 707 13.71 -20.75 -7.55
C LEU A 707 14.46 -21.37 -6.36
N SER A 708 15.12 -20.54 -5.54
CA SER A 708 15.79 -20.96 -4.31
C SER A 708 15.03 -20.57 -3.04
N ALA A 709 13.75 -20.16 -3.15
CA ALA A 709 12.91 -19.66 -2.06
C ALA A 709 13.63 -18.63 -1.15
N ARG A 710 14.41 -17.73 -1.77
CA ARG A 710 15.33 -16.83 -1.08
C ARG A 710 14.60 -15.91 -0.11
N HIS A 711 15.19 -15.75 1.07
CA HIS A 711 14.71 -14.86 2.11
C HIS A 711 15.87 -14.40 2.99
N TRP A 712 15.64 -13.43 3.87
CA TRP A 712 16.68 -12.88 4.73
C TRP A 712 16.28 -12.94 6.20
N VAL A 713 17.20 -13.37 7.08
CA VAL A 713 16.99 -13.48 8.52
C VAL A 713 17.86 -12.46 9.24
N ILE A 714 17.23 -11.54 9.96
CA ILE A 714 17.87 -10.62 10.89
C ILE A 714 17.97 -11.36 12.22
N ARG A 715 19.19 -11.72 12.64
CA ARG A 715 19.42 -12.53 13.85
C ARG A 715 20.22 -11.79 14.91
N ASN A 716 19.84 -12.00 16.17
CA ASN A 716 20.59 -11.55 17.34
C ASN A 716 21.78 -12.49 17.59
N THR A 717 22.99 -11.96 17.80
CA THR A 717 24.22 -12.77 17.95
C THR A 717 24.58 -13.14 19.39
N ARG A 718 23.73 -12.77 20.36
CA ARG A 718 23.92 -13.06 21.79
C ARG A 718 22.78 -13.88 22.41
N THR A 719 21.61 -13.86 21.78
CA THR A 719 20.39 -14.41 22.35
C THR A 719 19.96 -15.67 21.62
N VAL A 720 19.96 -16.79 22.35
CA VAL A 720 19.56 -18.11 21.85
C VAL A 720 18.16 -18.50 22.34
N ASN A 721 17.52 -19.38 21.59
CA ASN A 721 16.29 -20.07 21.98
C ASN A 721 16.60 -21.43 22.66
N ARG A 722 15.56 -22.20 22.97
CA ARG A 722 15.67 -23.49 23.67
C ARG A 722 16.47 -24.59 22.95
N THR A 723 16.76 -24.45 21.66
CA THR A 723 17.61 -25.40 20.90
C THR A 723 19.06 -24.95 20.80
N GLY A 724 19.42 -23.80 21.39
CA GLY A 724 20.74 -23.19 21.27
C GLY A 724 20.93 -22.39 19.98
N GLN A 725 19.91 -22.32 19.10
CA GLN A 725 19.96 -21.51 17.89
C GLN A 725 19.70 -20.03 18.20
N LEU A 726 20.32 -19.15 17.42
CA LEU A 726 20.14 -17.70 17.52
C LEU A 726 18.70 -17.29 17.23
N THR A 727 18.18 -16.31 17.98
CA THR A 727 16.86 -15.71 17.77
C THR A 727 16.89 -14.76 16.57
N GLY A 728 15.86 -14.79 15.71
CA GLY A 728 15.78 -13.91 14.55
C GLY A 728 14.36 -13.57 14.10
N TYR A 729 14.26 -12.61 13.17
CA TYR A 729 13.07 -12.39 12.33
C TYR A 729 13.46 -12.54 10.86
N LYS A 730 12.61 -13.23 10.09
CA LYS A 730 12.75 -13.50 8.66
C LYS A 730 11.93 -12.48 7.87
N LEU A 731 12.58 -11.69 7.01
CA LEU A 731 11.92 -11.03 5.90
C LEU A 731 11.61 -12.08 4.83
N LEU A 732 10.32 -12.35 4.63
CA LEU A 732 9.80 -13.19 3.55
C LEU A 732 9.26 -12.28 2.43
N PRO A 733 9.89 -12.29 1.24
CA PRO A 733 9.40 -11.54 0.08
C PRO A 733 7.98 -11.96 -0.34
N GLY A 734 7.19 -10.99 -0.78
CA GLY A 734 5.97 -11.23 -1.56
C GLY A 734 6.24 -11.24 -3.08
N SER A 735 5.21 -10.99 -3.88
CA SER A 735 5.35 -10.72 -5.31
C SER A 735 6.23 -9.49 -5.56
N ASN A 736 7.10 -9.57 -6.58
CA ASN A 736 8.13 -8.56 -6.83
C ASN A 736 8.51 -8.45 -8.31
N CYS A 737 9.02 -7.28 -8.70
CA CYS A 737 9.78 -7.07 -9.93
C CYS A 737 11.02 -6.21 -9.68
N LEU A 738 11.91 -6.14 -10.67
CA LEU A 738 12.93 -5.09 -10.82
C LEU A 738 12.51 -4.13 -11.95
N PRO A 739 13.16 -2.95 -12.09
CA PRO A 739 12.88 -2.01 -13.17
C PRO A 739 13.03 -2.63 -14.56
N LEU A 740 11.95 -2.61 -15.35
CA LEU A 740 11.93 -3.06 -16.74
C LEU A 740 12.38 -1.93 -17.67
N ALA A 741 13.60 -1.44 -17.45
CA ALA A 741 14.20 -0.32 -18.16
C ALA A 741 15.67 -0.58 -18.50
N GLY A 742 16.19 0.12 -19.51
CA GLY A 742 17.63 0.09 -19.81
C GLY A 742 18.46 0.65 -18.65
N ALA A 743 19.67 0.13 -18.44
CA ALA A 743 20.53 0.47 -17.29
C ALA A 743 20.85 1.98 -17.15
N GLU A 744 20.84 2.71 -18.28
CA GLU A 744 21.07 4.15 -18.42
C GLU A 744 19.78 5.00 -18.49
N ALA A 745 18.61 4.41 -18.18
CA ALA A 745 17.35 5.14 -18.16
C ALA A 745 17.43 6.35 -17.21
N LYS A 746 16.95 7.50 -17.67
CA LYS A 746 17.14 8.78 -16.97
C LYS A 746 16.61 8.77 -15.53
N PHE A 747 15.47 8.13 -15.29
CA PHE A 747 14.92 8.00 -13.93
C PHE A 747 15.81 7.19 -12.99
N LEU A 748 16.51 6.14 -13.47
CA LEU A 748 17.44 5.34 -12.66
C LEU A 748 18.69 6.12 -12.22
N ARG A 749 18.95 7.31 -12.78
CA ARG A 749 19.98 8.23 -12.27
C ARG A 749 19.58 8.86 -10.92
N ARG A 750 18.28 9.01 -10.67
CA ARG A 750 17.69 9.45 -9.38
C ARG A 750 17.25 8.25 -8.54
N ALA A 751 16.69 7.22 -9.18
CA ALA A 751 16.08 6.04 -8.57
C ALA A 751 17.04 4.83 -8.53
N ALA A 752 18.33 5.05 -8.31
CA ALA A 752 19.35 4.00 -8.39
C ALA A 752 19.14 2.87 -7.36
N PHE A 753 18.44 3.16 -6.25
CA PHE A 753 18.01 2.17 -5.25
C PHE A 753 17.04 1.12 -5.81
N LEU A 754 16.35 1.39 -6.93
CA LEU A 754 15.47 0.40 -7.55
C LEU A 754 16.21 -0.79 -8.19
N LYS A 755 17.54 -0.71 -8.32
CA LYS A 755 18.34 -1.75 -9.00
C LYS A 755 18.42 -3.08 -8.23
N HIS A 756 18.05 -3.11 -6.94
CA HIS A 756 17.99 -4.33 -6.13
C HIS A 756 16.79 -4.36 -5.19
N ASN A 757 16.28 -5.56 -4.88
CA ASN A 757 15.13 -5.71 -3.98
C ASN A 757 15.47 -5.50 -2.49
N LEU A 758 16.70 -5.77 -2.08
CA LEU A 758 17.16 -5.53 -0.72
C LEU A 758 18.51 -4.82 -0.73
N TRP A 759 18.62 -3.83 0.15
CA TRP A 759 19.86 -3.23 0.57
C TRP A 759 19.92 -3.27 2.09
N VAL A 760 21.10 -3.34 2.67
CA VAL A 760 21.30 -3.26 4.13
C VAL A 760 22.42 -2.28 4.43
N THR A 761 22.17 -1.34 5.33
CA THR A 761 23.15 -0.39 5.84
C THR A 761 23.24 -0.50 7.36
N PRO A 762 24.35 -0.12 8.00
CA PRO A 762 24.33 0.26 9.40
C PRO A 762 23.38 1.45 9.60
N TYR A 763 22.80 1.56 10.78
CA TYR A 763 22.02 2.72 11.17
C TYR A 763 22.89 3.98 11.16
N SER A 764 22.37 5.02 10.49
CA SER A 764 22.87 6.38 10.52
C SER A 764 21.66 7.31 10.63
N ARG A 765 21.78 8.35 11.46
CA ARG A 765 20.66 9.25 11.78
C ARG A 765 20.17 10.03 10.56
N ASP A 766 21.10 10.41 9.68
CA ASP A 766 20.82 11.25 8.51
C ASP A 766 20.49 10.42 7.25
N GLU A 767 20.50 9.08 7.36
CA GLU A 767 20.16 8.17 6.26
C GLU A 767 18.68 7.75 6.36
N MET A 768 17.81 8.58 5.77
CA MET A 768 16.35 8.44 5.84
C MET A 768 15.67 8.12 4.52
N PHE A 769 16.02 8.81 3.43
CA PHE A 769 15.32 8.71 2.13
C PHE A 769 16.21 8.12 1.02
N PRO A 770 15.81 7.01 0.36
CA PRO A 770 16.69 6.24 -0.50
C PRO A 770 17.04 6.94 -1.83
N GLY A 771 16.19 7.86 -2.30
CA GLY A 771 16.44 8.75 -3.46
C GLY A 771 17.05 10.10 -3.10
N GLY A 772 17.51 10.27 -1.87
CA GLY A 772 17.98 11.55 -1.34
C GLY A 772 16.88 12.42 -0.74
N GLU A 773 17.31 13.50 -0.09
CA GLU A 773 16.43 14.44 0.61
C GLU A 773 15.48 15.18 -0.34
N PHE A 774 15.98 15.61 -1.50
CA PHE A 774 15.24 16.42 -2.46
C PHE A 774 15.32 15.79 -3.85
N PRO A 775 14.47 14.81 -4.19
CA PRO A 775 14.52 14.17 -5.50
C PRO A 775 13.98 15.06 -6.63
N ASN A 776 13.07 16.01 -6.36
CA ASN A 776 12.54 16.94 -7.36
C ASN A 776 13.68 17.72 -8.06
N GLN A 777 13.69 17.71 -9.39
CA GLN A 777 14.73 18.33 -10.23
C GLN A 777 16.19 17.95 -9.89
N ASN A 778 16.42 16.82 -9.20
CA ASN A 778 17.73 16.50 -8.62
C ASN A 778 18.81 16.17 -9.69
N PRO A 779 19.89 16.96 -9.80
CA PRO A 779 21.01 16.67 -10.71
C PRO A 779 22.00 15.63 -10.14
N ARG A 780 21.97 15.36 -8.83
CA ARG A 780 22.97 14.54 -8.12
C ARG A 780 22.71 13.04 -8.34
N VAL A 781 23.34 12.51 -9.40
CA VAL A 781 23.21 11.10 -9.82
C VAL A 781 23.56 10.14 -8.68
N GLY A 782 22.60 9.27 -8.32
CA GLY A 782 22.76 8.24 -7.31
C GLY A 782 22.81 8.74 -5.87
N GLU A 783 22.34 9.96 -5.58
CA GLU A 783 22.17 10.45 -4.21
C GLU A 783 21.24 9.52 -3.39
N GLY A 784 21.48 9.46 -2.08
CA GLY A 784 20.79 8.54 -1.18
C GLY A 784 21.47 7.16 -1.13
N LEU A 785 20.65 6.10 -1.08
CA LEU A 785 21.06 4.74 -0.72
C LEU A 785 22.16 4.16 -1.63
N ALA A 786 22.07 4.40 -2.93
CA ALA A 786 23.06 3.95 -3.91
C ALA A 786 24.43 4.65 -3.78
N THR A 787 24.53 5.70 -2.96
CA THR A 787 25.81 6.31 -2.57
C THR A 787 26.20 5.95 -1.14
N TRP A 788 25.25 5.78 -0.21
CA TRP A 788 25.57 5.36 1.16
C TRP A 788 26.30 4.01 1.20
N VAL A 789 25.82 3.00 0.44
CA VAL A 789 26.43 1.66 0.43
C VAL A 789 27.87 1.61 -0.09
N LYS A 790 28.32 2.64 -0.83
CA LYS A 790 29.72 2.74 -1.30
C LYS A 790 30.72 3.00 -0.17
N GLN A 791 30.24 3.32 1.04
CA GLN A 791 31.06 3.33 2.25
C GLN A 791 31.48 1.91 2.66
N ASN A 792 30.78 0.88 2.16
CA ASN A 792 31.04 -0.54 2.37
C ASN A 792 31.25 -0.94 3.85
N ARG A 793 30.47 -0.30 4.73
CA ARG A 793 30.56 -0.45 6.19
C ARG A 793 30.23 -1.90 6.61
N SER A 794 30.78 -2.33 7.74
CA SER A 794 30.50 -3.66 8.29
C SER A 794 29.02 -3.81 8.71
N LEU A 795 28.44 -4.96 8.37
CA LEU A 795 27.11 -5.39 8.80
C LEU A 795 27.16 -6.56 9.81
N GLU A 796 28.35 -7.02 10.18
CA GLU A 796 28.54 -8.01 11.24
C GLU A 796 28.40 -7.33 12.61
N GLU A 797 27.43 -7.78 13.41
CA GLU A 797 27.15 -7.30 14.77
C GLU A 797 26.99 -5.77 14.86
N THR A 798 26.02 -5.26 14.10
CA THR A 798 25.71 -3.83 14.04
C THR A 798 24.24 -3.54 14.33
N ASP A 799 23.91 -2.25 14.37
CA ASP A 799 22.54 -1.74 14.31
C ASP A 799 22.14 -1.65 12.82
N VAL A 800 21.24 -2.52 12.34
CA VAL A 800 20.98 -2.72 10.90
C VAL A 800 19.68 -2.09 10.44
N VAL A 801 19.74 -1.37 9.31
CA VAL A 801 18.58 -0.88 8.57
C VAL A 801 18.49 -1.65 7.26
N LEU A 802 17.36 -2.33 7.05
CA LEU A 802 17.02 -2.95 5.78
C LEU A 802 16.19 -1.97 4.95
N TRP A 803 16.53 -1.88 3.67
CA TRP A 803 15.81 -1.09 2.68
C TRP A 803 15.22 -2.07 1.68
N TYR A 804 13.95 -2.40 1.87
CA TYR A 804 13.28 -3.40 1.05
C TYR A 804 12.49 -2.71 -0.07
N VAL A 805 12.93 -2.92 -1.31
CA VAL A 805 12.36 -2.38 -2.53
C VAL A 805 11.53 -3.46 -3.21
N PHE A 806 10.23 -3.23 -3.28
CA PHE A 806 9.29 -4.15 -3.89
C PHE A 806 8.37 -3.41 -4.85
N GLY A 807 7.84 -4.11 -5.85
CA GLY A 807 7.02 -3.46 -6.86
C GLY A 807 6.23 -4.41 -7.73
N VAL A 808 5.23 -3.84 -8.39
CA VAL A 808 4.33 -4.51 -9.35
C VAL A 808 4.54 -3.92 -10.74
N THR A 809 4.48 -4.77 -11.76
CA THR A 809 4.41 -4.33 -13.17
C THR A 809 2.96 -4.34 -13.61
N HIS A 810 2.40 -3.16 -13.82
CA HIS A 810 1.02 -2.99 -14.23
C HIS A 810 0.96 -2.89 -15.77
N VAL A 811 0.42 -3.94 -16.38
CA VAL A 811 -0.06 -3.92 -17.77
C VAL A 811 -1.57 -3.68 -17.69
N PRO A 812 -2.07 -2.46 -17.97
CA PRO A 812 -3.47 -2.12 -17.74
C PRO A 812 -4.42 -2.96 -18.59
N ARG A 813 -5.63 -3.17 -18.10
CA ARG A 813 -6.70 -3.95 -18.74
C ARG A 813 -7.99 -3.14 -18.83
N LEU A 814 -8.98 -3.66 -19.54
CA LEU A 814 -10.30 -3.03 -19.63
C LEU A 814 -11.03 -3.06 -18.28
N GLU A 815 -10.78 -4.08 -17.46
CA GLU A 815 -11.34 -4.22 -16.11
C GLU A 815 -10.78 -3.18 -15.12
N ASP A 816 -9.72 -2.47 -15.48
CA ASP A 816 -9.12 -1.40 -14.68
C ASP A 816 -9.73 -0.02 -15.01
N TRP A 817 -10.75 0.02 -15.88
CA TRP A 817 -11.48 1.20 -16.36
C TRP A 817 -12.98 1.10 -15.99
N PRO A 818 -13.66 2.18 -15.56
CA PRO A 818 -13.17 3.55 -15.37
C PRO A 818 -12.44 3.81 -14.04
N VAL A 819 -12.49 2.87 -13.10
CA VAL A 819 -11.75 2.89 -11.83
C VAL A 819 -11.19 1.50 -11.59
N MET A 820 -9.90 1.43 -11.30
CA MET A 820 -9.15 0.21 -11.10
C MET A 820 -9.58 -0.49 -9.80
N PRO A 821 -9.99 -1.77 -9.85
CA PRO A 821 -10.20 -2.59 -8.66
C PRO A 821 -8.88 -2.80 -7.89
N VAL A 822 -8.96 -2.87 -6.56
CA VAL A 822 -7.78 -2.95 -5.69
C VAL A 822 -6.84 -4.12 -6.01
N ASP A 823 -5.62 -3.81 -6.46
CA ASP A 823 -4.49 -4.74 -6.47
C ASP A 823 -3.67 -4.64 -5.16
N ARG A 824 -2.94 -5.71 -4.81
CA ARG A 824 -2.26 -5.86 -3.51
C ARG A 824 -0.82 -6.34 -3.69
N ILE A 825 0.10 -5.65 -3.00
CA ILE A 825 1.50 -6.06 -2.90
C ILE A 825 2.02 -5.85 -1.49
N GLY A 826 3.01 -6.64 -1.07
CA GLY A 826 3.47 -6.60 0.32
C GLY A 826 4.58 -7.60 0.64
N PHE A 827 4.90 -7.73 1.93
CA PHE A 827 5.86 -8.68 2.46
C PHE A 827 5.58 -8.98 3.94
N MET A 828 6.24 -10.01 4.49
CA MET A 828 6.10 -10.40 5.89
C MET A 828 7.41 -10.40 6.65
N LEU A 829 7.37 -10.01 7.92
CA LEU A 829 8.39 -10.28 8.94
C LEU A 829 7.89 -11.40 9.85
N LEU A 830 8.49 -12.58 9.74
CA LEU A 830 8.11 -13.78 10.48
C LEU A 830 9.09 -14.05 11.64
N PRO A 831 8.65 -14.46 12.84
CA PRO A 831 9.57 -14.87 13.90
C PRO A 831 10.32 -16.15 13.49
N HIS A 832 11.66 -16.10 13.44
CA HIS A 832 12.51 -17.22 13.05
C HIS A 832 13.36 -17.66 14.24
N GLY A 833 12.92 -18.73 14.92
CA GLY A 833 13.55 -19.16 16.17
C GLY A 833 13.47 -18.13 17.31
N PHE A 834 12.70 -17.04 17.16
CA PHE A 834 12.54 -15.99 18.16
C PHE A 834 11.88 -16.55 19.43
N PHE A 835 10.79 -17.30 19.29
CA PHE A 835 10.06 -17.92 20.39
C PHE A 835 10.51 -19.38 20.63
N ASN A 836 10.34 -19.87 21.86
CA ASN A 836 10.69 -21.25 22.23
C ASN A 836 9.67 -22.31 21.78
N ARG A 837 8.50 -21.88 21.30
CA ARG A 837 7.39 -22.64 20.70
C ARG A 837 6.47 -21.64 19.97
N SER A 838 5.42 -22.12 19.30
CA SER A 838 4.39 -21.21 18.77
C SER A 838 3.88 -20.27 19.87
N PRO A 839 3.88 -18.94 19.66
CA PRO A 839 3.42 -17.96 20.65
C PRO A 839 1.89 -17.83 20.69
N ALA A 840 1.20 -18.54 19.78
CA ALA A 840 -0.25 -18.58 19.62
C ALA A 840 -0.96 -19.73 20.38
N VAL A 841 -0.22 -20.52 21.17
CA VAL A 841 -0.80 -21.69 21.89
C VAL A 841 -1.65 -21.30 23.10
N ASP A 842 -1.48 -20.10 23.65
CA ASP A 842 -2.24 -19.56 24.77
C ASP A 842 -3.39 -18.62 24.35
N VAL A 843 -3.61 -18.46 23.03
CA VAL A 843 -4.90 -17.95 22.53
C VAL A 843 -5.99 -18.93 22.97
N PRO A 844 -7.11 -18.47 23.56
CA PRO A 844 -8.17 -19.36 24.03
C PRO A 844 -8.95 -19.97 22.85
N PRO A 845 -9.58 -21.16 23.03
CA PRO A 845 -10.56 -21.66 22.07
C PRO A 845 -11.70 -20.64 21.90
N ALA A 846 -12.31 -20.61 20.72
CA ALA A 846 -13.55 -19.87 20.55
C ALA A 846 -14.62 -20.47 21.49
N SER A 847 -15.32 -19.63 22.25
CA SER A 847 -16.42 -20.08 23.10
C SER A 847 -17.55 -20.60 22.21
N SER A 848 -17.95 -21.86 22.40
CA SER A 848 -19.07 -22.49 21.69
C SER A 848 -20.45 -22.02 22.20
N SER A 849 -20.52 -20.77 22.65
CA SER A 849 -21.72 -20.12 23.16
C SER A 849 -22.49 -19.46 22.01
N ASP A 850 -23.03 -20.29 21.12
CA ASP A 850 -24.22 -19.85 20.39
C ASP A 850 -25.30 -19.58 21.42
N SER A 851 -25.70 -18.31 21.49
CA SER A 851 -26.81 -17.87 22.33
C SER A 851 -28.10 -18.08 21.54
N ASP A 852 -28.53 -19.34 21.49
CA ASP A 852 -29.88 -19.71 21.07
C ASP A 852 -30.90 -19.02 21.98
N LEU A 853 -31.33 -17.83 21.54
CA LEU A 853 -32.46 -17.13 22.13
C LEU A 853 -33.76 -17.74 21.58
N LYS A 854 -34.39 -18.58 22.41
CA LYS A 854 -35.64 -19.34 22.23
C LYS A 854 -35.43 -20.77 21.69
N ASP A 855 -35.96 -21.84 22.29
CA ASP A 855 -36.91 -21.99 23.41
C ASP A 855 -36.46 -23.08 24.42
N ASP A 856 -37.21 -23.23 25.51
CA ASP A 856 -36.87 -23.99 26.73
C ASP A 856 -36.49 -25.49 26.58
N VAL A 857 -35.64 -25.92 27.53
CA VAL A 857 -35.29 -27.31 27.92
C VAL A 857 -34.55 -28.18 26.88
N LEU A 858 -33.23 -28.35 27.05
CA LEU A 858 -32.62 -29.63 27.47
C LEU A 858 -31.09 -29.58 27.63
N VAL A 859 -30.64 -30.17 28.74
CA VAL A 859 -29.27 -30.50 29.19
C VAL A 859 -28.18 -30.58 28.10
N ALA A 860 -27.06 -29.89 28.37
CA ALA A 860 -25.82 -29.97 27.58
C ALA A 860 -25.34 -31.42 27.37
N LYS A 861 -25.17 -31.81 26.10
CA LYS A 861 -24.44 -33.03 25.70
C LYS A 861 -23.12 -32.65 25.04
N ALA A 862 -22.04 -33.24 25.53
CA ALA A 862 -20.76 -33.24 24.83
C ALA A 862 -20.91 -33.92 23.46
N CYS A 863 -20.19 -33.41 22.46
CA CYS A 863 -20.20 -33.98 21.11
C CYS A 863 -19.49 -35.34 21.10
N HIS A 864 -20.24 -36.43 21.19
CA HIS A 864 -19.74 -37.79 20.99
C HIS A 864 -20.03 -38.24 19.55
N ASP A 865 -19.06 -38.03 18.66
CA ASP A 865 -19.10 -38.64 17.33
C ASP A 865 -18.87 -40.16 17.43
N GLY A 866 -19.84 -40.93 16.96
CA GLY A 866 -19.91 -42.39 17.09
C GLY A 866 -18.93 -43.20 16.21
N LEU A 867 -17.77 -42.63 15.85
CA LEU A 867 -16.83 -43.26 14.90
C LEU A 867 -15.79 -44.21 15.54
N ILE A 868 -15.82 -44.39 16.87
CA ILE A 868 -14.89 -45.26 17.61
C ILE A 868 -15.41 -46.72 17.75
N ALA A 869 -16.55 -47.06 17.13
CA ALA A 869 -17.12 -48.42 17.20
C ALA A 869 -16.74 -49.36 16.03
N LYS A 870 -15.84 -48.95 15.11
CA LYS A 870 -15.50 -49.71 13.88
C LYS A 870 -14.02 -49.64 13.44
N LEU A 871 -13.11 -49.27 14.34
CA LEU A 871 -11.65 -49.42 14.21
C LEU A 871 -11.12 -50.12 15.47
#